data_AF-A0A1A8AEX4-F1
#
_entry.id   AF-A0A1A8AEX4-F1
#
_cell.length_a   1.000
_cell.length_b   1.000
_cell.length_c   1.000
_cell.angle_alpha   90.00
_cell.angle_beta   90.00
_cell.angle_gamma   90.00
#
_symmetry.space_group_name_H-M   'P 1'
#
loop_
_entity.id
_entity.type
_entity.pdbx_description
1 polymer ?
#
loop_
_entity_poly.entity_id
_entity_poly.type
_entity_poly.pdbx_seq_one_letter_code
_entity_poly.pdbx_strand_id
1 'polypeptide(L)'
;MPPKKQQLKPTANVSSSLDLESEDISLETTVPTTEDVSSSDEHRDGSQKVTRQLIERKELLHNVQLLKIELSQKNLVIDNMKADHMSKIDELEERLNDALHQKQVLTLRLDSQLKLAQEDNRKQQSLRRQEMEAILLRQQQLEETNRQLCEKAGELRRSLRDLDISQERYQELRSLPEDKLSIQEYVAIRFYEAMNPLRTQLTQLSEQKSYLTEELELHRNKMKVLMESYDEERRLRSELELRSQRLTLELADTKQLIQEGDYRRDNYPNIQRERDTFEADLKELTKRFETVERAHAALTKDRDTLSKEVATLHQSVTLLQKDKEYLHRQNMELNVRCAHEGDRLERLQVQLEDTKKAREEAYEKYVSSRDHYKSEYENKLREELENIRLRTSQEIENLQRTSREMYERENRNLREARDNAVLERDRAVAAERDAQSRYDQLLEQFRQLQLGTDSRVAELSSRSKLHSFEAERAQMLKEETAKALAQCQLECEKQQKKLELLTQEFYRLQTSSEKRVAELQAQNAEQASRLETYEKLEQELDQVTMQAAEIGDEEEAERVLFSYGYGANVPTTAKRRLKQSVHLARRVLQLERQNTSLRRELERHKSQAGQTAQELSAANQLLQQTQQPYSFMIETVRERDAQISRLKERVSSLEDDVSSLRKERNALQQVKNDMAADLERLLNNREELAVMKQVLIGMRSGQSDALNRFETEKGGAKTSETGKQRSKRVGLTVEEESPNKPKPTVFTKSDVPDWYQRLKQKPK
;
A
#
# COMPACT_ATOMS: atom_id res chain seq x y z
N MET A 1 -12.98 68.69 61.02
CA MET A 1 -12.17 69.55 60.13
C MET A 1 -11.50 68.70 59.06
N PRO A 2 -11.91 68.77 57.78
CA PRO A 2 -11.23 68.12 56.67
C PRO A 2 -10.36 69.10 55.83
N PRO A 3 -9.34 68.59 55.14
CA PRO A 3 -9.17 68.91 53.71
C PRO A 3 -9.37 67.64 52.86
N LYS A 4 -10.36 67.61 51.96
CA LYS A 4 -10.28 68.03 50.55
C LYS A 4 -9.60 67.02 49.62
N LYS A 5 -10.42 66.29 48.86
CA LYS A 5 -10.03 65.63 47.60
C LYS A 5 -9.56 66.68 46.58
N GLN A 6 -8.56 66.38 45.75
CA GLN A 6 -8.40 67.09 44.47
C GLN A 6 -7.76 66.21 43.38
N GLN A 7 -8.56 65.97 42.34
CA GLN A 7 -8.23 65.73 40.93
C GLN A 7 -7.05 64.82 40.56
N LEU A 8 -7.38 63.68 39.94
CA LEU A 8 -6.49 62.93 39.05
C LEU A 8 -6.12 63.76 37.80
N LYS A 9 -4.86 63.65 37.38
CA LYS A 9 -4.44 63.76 35.97
C LYS A 9 -3.47 62.60 35.68
N PRO A 10 -3.59 61.89 34.55
CA PRO A 10 -2.58 60.91 34.15
C PRO A 10 -1.36 61.61 33.57
N THR A 11 -0.19 61.40 34.16
CA THR A 11 1.11 61.73 33.55
C THR A 11 1.74 60.44 33.02
N ALA A 12 2.06 60.41 31.73
CA ALA A 12 2.69 59.25 31.10
C ALA A 12 4.16 59.07 31.54
N ASN A 13 4.60 57.82 31.58
CA ASN A 13 6.00 57.37 31.57
C ASN A 13 5.99 56.01 30.84
N VAL A 14 6.65 55.84 29.68
CA VAL A 14 8.12 55.72 29.42
C VAL A 14 8.58 54.25 29.50
N SER A 15 9.42 53.82 28.54
CA SER A 15 9.94 52.45 28.28
C SER A 15 9.02 51.59 27.39
N SER A 16 9.48 50.82 26.40
CA SER A 16 10.83 50.68 25.79
C SER A 16 10.75 49.97 24.42
N SER A 17 11.90 49.81 23.75
CA SER A 17 12.16 49.13 22.47
C SER A 17 11.72 49.95 21.24
N LEU A 18 12.62 50.63 20.50
CA LEU A 18 13.82 50.17 19.76
C LEU A 18 13.43 49.60 18.39
N ASP A 19 12.96 50.50 17.52
CA ASP A 19 12.96 50.32 16.08
C ASP A 19 14.40 50.49 15.57
N LEU A 20 14.85 49.55 14.74
CA LEU A 20 16.17 49.58 14.10
C LEU A 20 15.98 49.88 12.60
N GLU A 21 16.89 50.70 12.06
CA GLU A 21 16.80 51.23 10.69
C GLU A 21 16.95 50.10 9.65
N SER A 22 15.88 49.80 8.91
CA SER A 22 15.94 48.95 7.72
C SER A 22 16.07 49.81 6.47
N GLU A 23 17.31 49.98 5.98
CA GLU A 23 17.54 50.59 4.67
C GLU A 23 17.06 49.65 3.54
N ASP A 24 15.97 50.02 2.86
CA ASP A 24 15.46 49.31 1.69
C ASP A 24 16.41 49.49 0.48
N ILE A 25 17.50 48.72 0.45
CA ILE A 25 18.40 48.63 -0.71
C ILE A 25 17.72 47.81 -1.81
N SER A 26 16.99 48.50 -2.68
CA SER A 26 16.30 47.93 -3.84
C SER A 26 17.29 47.34 -4.86
N LEU A 27 17.47 46.02 -4.85
CA LEU A 27 18.31 45.28 -5.79
C LEU A 27 17.63 45.13 -7.17
N GLU A 28 17.71 46.17 -8.00
CA GLU A 28 17.36 46.07 -9.42
C GLU A 28 18.27 45.09 -10.17
N THR A 29 17.75 43.91 -10.49
CA THR A 29 18.47 42.83 -11.17
C THR A 29 18.49 43.06 -12.69
N THR A 30 19.25 44.08 -13.13
CA THR A 30 19.48 44.33 -14.56
C THR A 30 20.56 43.39 -15.13
N VAL A 31 20.20 42.63 -16.16
CA VAL A 31 21.03 41.57 -16.75
C VAL A 31 22.22 42.17 -17.52
N PRO A 32 23.47 41.77 -17.24
CA PRO A 32 24.62 42.17 -18.04
C PRO A 32 24.73 41.31 -19.31
N THR A 33 24.07 41.73 -20.39
CA THR A 33 24.25 41.10 -21.71
C THR A 33 25.59 41.51 -22.35
N THR A 34 26.64 40.74 -22.09
CA THR A 34 27.91 40.82 -22.84
C THR A 34 27.95 39.75 -23.93
N GLU A 35 27.56 40.10 -25.15
CA GLU A 35 28.00 39.38 -26.36
C GLU A 35 29.26 40.03 -26.95
N ASP A 36 29.97 39.28 -27.80
CA ASP A 36 31.38 39.52 -28.06
C ASP A 36 31.72 40.62 -29.08
N VAL A 37 32.68 41.44 -28.67
CA VAL A 37 33.91 41.78 -29.41
C VAL A 37 33.84 41.72 -30.95
N SER A 38 33.59 42.90 -31.53
CA SER A 38 34.38 43.51 -32.63
C SER A 38 35.09 42.59 -33.64
N SER A 39 34.56 42.53 -34.87
CA SER A 39 35.39 42.24 -36.06
C SER A 39 34.89 42.98 -37.31
N SER A 40 35.46 44.17 -37.57
CA SER A 40 35.43 44.83 -38.88
C SER A 40 36.52 45.91 -38.92
N ASP A 41 37.77 45.49 -39.08
CA ASP A 41 38.90 46.39 -39.31
C ASP A 41 39.21 46.44 -40.82
N GLU A 42 39.44 47.63 -41.37
CA GLU A 42 39.49 47.82 -42.82
C GLU A 42 40.93 47.96 -43.35
N HIS A 43 41.17 47.38 -44.53
CA HIS A 43 42.29 47.68 -45.44
C HIS A 43 43.75 47.31 -45.05
N ARG A 44 44.18 46.13 -45.53
CA ARG A 44 45.29 45.86 -46.49
C ARG A 44 46.31 44.77 -46.15
N ASP A 45 46.70 44.07 -47.23
CA ASP A 45 47.99 43.43 -47.56
C ASP A 45 48.72 42.53 -46.53
N GLY A 46 49.08 41.30 -46.97
CA GLY A 46 50.08 40.49 -46.28
C GLY A 46 49.93 38.97 -46.46
N SER A 47 50.41 38.41 -47.57
CA SER A 47 50.45 36.96 -47.78
C SER A 47 51.52 36.29 -46.90
N GLN A 48 51.12 35.74 -45.75
CA GLN A 48 52.03 35.02 -44.84
C GLN A 48 51.58 33.58 -44.56
N LYS A 49 52.57 32.67 -44.51
CA LYS A 49 52.36 31.22 -44.35
C LYS A 49 52.15 30.89 -42.87
N VAL A 50 51.18 30.03 -42.57
CA VAL A 50 50.94 29.54 -41.20
C VAL A 50 52.17 28.77 -40.71
N THR A 51 52.85 29.30 -39.70
CA THR A 51 53.97 28.64 -39.02
C THR A 51 53.46 27.80 -37.85
N ARG A 52 54.19 26.72 -37.52
CA ARG A 52 53.84 25.77 -36.45
C ARG A 52 53.55 26.43 -35.10
N GLN A 53 54.32 27.44 -34.73
CA GLN A 53 54.15 28.24 -33.50
C GLN A 53 52.76 28.92 -33.40
N LEU A 54 52.13 29.22 -34.53
CA LEU A 54 50.82 29.86 -34.60
C LEU A 54 49.68 28.85 -34.36
N ILE A 55 49.92 27.56 -34.63
CA ILE A 55 49.04 26.45 -34.26
C ILE A 55 49.21 26.15 -32.76
N GLU A 56 50.44 25.97 -32.30
CA GLU A 56 50.77 25.73 -30.87
C GLU A 56 50.20 26.87 -29.97
N ARG A 57 50.23 28.13 -30.43
CA ARG A 57 49.58 29.26 -29.74
C ARG A 57 48.05 29.18 -29.72
N LYS A 58 47.40 28.63 -30.76
CA LYS A 58 45.94 28.41 -30.79
C LYS A 58 45.53 27.21 -29.92
N GLU A 59 46.32 26.15 -29.90
CA GLU A 59 46.11 24.99 -29.00
C GLU A 59 46.24 25.42 -27.52
N LEU A 60 47.26 26.22 -27.18
CA LEU A 60 47.39 26.79 -25.84
C LEU A 60 46.22 27.71 -25.47
N LEU A 61 45.73 28.54 -26.39
CA LEU A 61 44.53 29.37 -26.16
C LEU A 61 43.27 28.51 -25.94
N HIS A 62 43.09 27.44 -26.71
CA HIS A 62 41.97 26.51 -26.55
C HIS A 62 42.05 25.74 -25.22
N ASN A 63 43.23 25.27 -24.82
CA ASN A 63 43.45 24.64 -23.52
C ASN A 63 43.18 25.62 -22.36
N VAL A 64 43.53 26.91 -22.51
CA VAL A 64 43.18 27.96 -21.54
C VAL A 64 41.66 28.24 -21.51
N GLN A 65 40.95 28.14 -22.65
CA GLN A 65 39.48 28.20 -22.67
C GLN A 65 38.85 26.99 -21.96
N LEU A 66 39.32 25.77 -22.22
CA LEU A 66 38.87 24.56 -21.53
C LEU A 66 39.09 24.66 -20.01
N LEU A 67 40.28 25.07 -19.58
CA LEU A 67 40.58 25.28 -18.16
C LEU A 67 39.72 26.39 -17.52
N LYS A 68 39.36 27.44 -18.26
CA LYS A 68 38.38 28.44 -17.79
C LYS A 68 36.98 27.87 -17.64
N ILE A 69 36.55 26.97 -18.52
CA ILE A 69 35.25 26.29 -18.46
C ILE A 69 35.22 25.27 -17.30
N GLU A 70 36.30 24.50 -17.09
CA GLU A 70 36.41 23.65 -15.91
C GLU A 70 36.41 24.46 -14.60
N LEU A 71 37.07 25.63 -14.58
CA LEU A 71 37.09 26.51 -13.42
C LEU A 71 35.69 27.09 -13.15
N SER A 72 34.96 27.54 -14.18
CA SER A 72 33.59 28.05 -14.00
C SER A 72 32.61 26.96 -13.59
N GLN A 73 32.75 25.73 -14.11
CA GLN A 73 31.98 24.56 -13.65
C GLN A 73 32.28 24.22 -12.18
N LYS A 74 33.56 24.22 -11.77
CA LYS A 74 33.94 23.97 -10.37
C LYS A 74 33.46 25.08 -9.44
N ASN A 75 33.50 26.34 -9.87
CA ASN A 75 32.91 27.46 -9.13
C ASN A 75 31.38 27.29 -9.00
N LEU A 76 30.67 26.94 -10.07
CA LEU A 76 29.23 26.68 -10.04
C LEU A 76 28.86 25.55 -9.06
N VAL A 77 29.65 24.47 -9.00
CA VAL A 77 29.46 23.39 -8.02
C VAL A 77 29.72 23.89 -6.59
N ILE A 78 30.78 24.68 -6.38
CA ILE A 78 31.07 25.29 -5.07
C ILE A 78 29.95 26.25 -4.64
N ASP A 79 29.39 27.04 -5.56
CA ASP A 79 28.34 28.01 -5.26
C ASP A 79 26.97 27.34 -5.05
N ASN A 80 26.66 26.25 -5.76
CA ASN A 80 25.53 25.38 -5.42
C ASN A 80 25.70 24.76 -4.03
N MET A 81 26.88 24.22 -3.68
CA MET A 81 27.13 23.69 -2.33
C MET A 81 27.02 24.76 -1.24
N LYS A 82 27.40 26.02 -1.52
CA LYS A 82 27.13 27.15 -0.62
C LYS A 82 25.64 27.41 -0.47
N ALA A 83 24.87 27.40 -1.56
CA ALA A 83 23.42 27.61 -1.52
C ALA A 83 22.71 26.51 -0.72
N ASP A 84 23.07 25.24 -0.95
CA ASP A 84 22.58 24.09 -0.17
C ASP A 84 22.92 24.24 1.32
N HIS A 85 24.14 24.68 1.66
CA HIS A 85 24.56 24.91 3.04
C HIS A 85 23.89 26.13 3.69
N MET A 86 23.66 27.21 2.96
CA MET A 86 22.89 28.37 3.44
C MET A 86 21.45 27.97 3.73
N SER A 87 20.76 27.33 2.78
CA SER A 87 19.41 26.81 3.00
C SER A 87 19.35 25.82 4.18
N LYS A 88 20.42 25.05 4.42
CA LYS A 88 20.53 24.17 5.60
C LYS A 88 20.70 24.95 6.92
N ILE A 89 21.37 26.10 6.88
CA ILE A 89 21.50 27.03 8.03
C ILE A 89 20.15 27.70 8.29
N ASP A 90 19.51 28.25 7.26
CA ASP A 90 18.19 28.89 7.36
C ASP A 90 17.14 27.93 7.96
N GLU A 91 17.08 26.68 7.48
CA GLU A 91 16.24 25.61 8.06
C GLU A 91 16.56 25.31 9.53
N LEU A 92 17.81 25.44 9.97
CA LEU A 92 18.21 25.17 11.36
C LEU A 92 17.94 26.38 12.27
N GLU A 93 18.06 27.60 11.75
CA GLU A 93 17.69 28.83 12.44
C GLU A 93 16.18 28.95 12.60
N GLU A 94 15.37 28.62 11.59
CA GLU A 94 13.91 28.54 11.69
C GLU A 94 13.49 27.53 12.78
N ARG A 95 14.04 26.30 12.76
CA ARG A 95 13.78 25.28 13.79
C ARG A 95 14.26 25.71 15.19
N LEU A 96 15.35 26.46 15.29
CA LEU A 96 15.83 27.02 16.56
C LEU A 96 14.88 28.09 17.09
N ASN A 97 14.39 28.97 16.21
CA ASN A 97 13.40 30.00 16.55
C ASN A 97 12.07 29.38 16.99
N ASP A 98 11.60 28.33 16.30
CA ASP A 98 10.45 27.52 16.73
C ASP A 98 10.65 26.91 18.12
N ALA A 99 11.80 26.28 18.37
CA ALA A 99 12.11 25.70 19.68
C ALA A 99 12.21 26.76 20.79
N LEU A 100 12.72 27.95 20.49
CA LEU A 100 12.76 29.10 21.40
C LEU A 100 11.35 29.65 21.66
N HIS A 101 10.50 29.76 20.65
CA HIS A 101 9.10 30.18 20.81
C HIS A 101 8.31 29.17 21.65
N GLN A 102 8.42 27.87 21.36
CA GLN A 102 7.81 26.80 22.16
C GLN A 102 8.28 26.84 23.62
N LYS A 103 9.58 27.05 23.87
CA LYS A 103 10.14 27.27 25.22
C LYS A 103 9.52 28.48 25.91
N GLN A 104 9.40 29.62 25.23
CA GLN A 104 8.76 30.83 25.79
C GLN A 104 7.29 30.60 26.12
N VAL A 105 6.52 29.97 25.22
CA VAL A 105 5.11 29.62 25.45
C VAL A 105 4.95 28.67 26.64
N LEU A 106 5.83 27.67 26.79
CA LEU A 106 5.84 26.78 27.96
C LEU A 106 6.21 27.51 29.25
N THR A 107 7.16 28.45 29.21
CA THR A 107 7.54 29.27 30.38
C THR A 107 6.38 30.17 30.80
N LEU A 108 5.72 30.85 29.86
CA LEU A 108 4.55 31.70 30.14
C LEU A 108 3.35 30.89 30.67
N ARG A 109 3.14 29.65 30.18
CA ARG A 109 2.13 28.73 30.72
C ARG A 109 2.46 28.32 32.15
N LEU A 110 3.73 28.00 32.46
CA LEU A 110 4.16 27.64 33.80
C LEU A 110 4.00 28.83 34.78
N ASP A 111 4.44 30.03 34.39
CA ASP A 111 4.28 31.26 35.17
C ASP A 111 2.81 31.60 35.43
N SER A 112 1.95 31.38 34.43
CA SER A 112 0.49 31.55 34.58
C SER A 112 -0.09 30.56 35.59
N GLN A 113 0.26 29.28 35.50
CA GLN A 113 -0.16 28.24 36.45
C GLN A 113 0.37 28.52 37.87
N LEU A 114 1.61 28.98 38.02
CA LEU A 114 2.20 29.36 39.30
C LEU A 114 1.51 30.59 39.91
N LYS A 115 1.16 31.61 39.10
CA LYS A 115 0.39 32.78 39.56
C LYS A 115 -1.01 32.39 40.02
N LEU A 116 -1.74 31.59 39.23
CA LEU A 116 -3.06 31.06 39.61
C LEU A 116 -3.00 30.24 40.90
N ALA A 117 -2.02 29.33 41.04
CA ALA A 117 -1.84 28.54 42.25
C ALA A 117 -1.48 29.41 43.48
N GLN A 118 -0.68 30.48 43.32
CA GLN A 118 -0.40 31.44 44.38
C GLN A 118 -1.64 32.26 44.76
N GLU A 119 -2.44 32.69 43.79
CA GLU A 119 -3.69 33.41 44.02
C GLU A 119 -4.74 32.54 44.71
N ASP A 120 -4.91 31.29 44.30
CA ASP A 120 -5.86 30.38 44.93
C ASP A 120 -5.42 29.97 46.34
N ASN A 121 -4.11 29.81 46.58
CA ASN A 121 -3.58 29.65 47.93
C ASN A 121 -3.82 30.90 48.79
N ARG A 122 -3.65 32.12 48.25
CA ARG A 122 -4.02 33.37 48.93
C ARG A 122 -5.52 33.44 49.22
N LYS A 123 -6.39 33.07 48.28
CA LYS A 123 -7.86 33.00 48.47
C LYS A 123 -8.23 32.02 49.59
N GLN A 124 -7.65 30.82 49.59
CA GLN A 124 -7.83 29.83 50.65
C GLN A 124 -7.32 30.33 52.01
N GLN A 125 -6.19 31.05 52.05
CA GLN A 125 -5.69 31.67 53.28
C GLN A 125 -6.61 32.78 53.78
N SER A 126 -7.18 33.62 52.91
CA SER A 126 -8.16 34.64 53.32
C SER A 126 -9.48 34.02 53.79
N LEU A 127 -9.96 32.96 53.14
CA LEU A 127 -11.15 32.23 53.58
C LEU A 127 -10.92 31.60 54.95
N ARG A 128 -9.82 30.88 55.16
CA ARG A 128 -9.47 30.31 56.48
C ARG A 128 -9.29 31.38 57.56
N ARG A 129 -8.81 32.57 57.23
CA ARG A 129 -8.77 33.71 58.18
C ARG A 129 -10.17 34.19 58.52
N GLN A 130 -11.04 34.40 57.53
CA GLN A 130 -12.43 34.80 57.75
C GLN A 130 -13.22 33.74 58.54
N GLU A 131 -13.00 32.45 58.28
CA GLU A 131 -13.56 31.34 59.04
C GLU A 131 -13.08 31.37 60.51
N MET A 132 -11.77 31.52 60.74
CA MET A 132 -11.21 31.62 62.09
C MET A 132 -11.66 32.90 62.82
N GLU A 133 -11.76 34.04 62.14
CA GLU A 133 -12.30 35.30 62.68
C GLU A 133 -13.79 35.16 63.04
N ALA A 134 -14.59 34.49 62.20
CA ALA A 134 -15.99 34.19 62.50
C ALA A 134 -16.15 33.20 63.68
N ILE A 135 -15.28 32.19 63.77
CA ILE A 135 -15.23 31.26 64.91
C ILE A 135 -14.83 32.00 66.19
N LEU A 136 -13.83 32.88 66.16
CA LEU A 136 -13.40 33.68 67.31
C LEU A 136 -14.48 34.67 67.75
N LEU A 137 -15.14 35.37 66.84
CA LEU A 137 -16.29 36.22 67.14
C LEU A 137 -17.45 35.42 67.74
N ARG A 138 -17.70 34.20 67.22
CA ARG A 138 -18.73 33.31 67.77
C ARG A 138 -18.35 32.79 69.17
N GLN A 139 -17.07 32.49 69.40
CA GLN A 139 -16.56 32.10 70.72
C GLN A 139 -16.71 33.25 71.72
N GLN A 140 -16.34 34.48 71.34
CA GLN A 140 -16.52 35.68 72.18
C GLN A 140 -17.99 35.89 72.55
N GLN A 141 -18.92 35.78 71.59
CA GLN A 141 -20.36 35.83 71.88
C GLN A 141 -20.82 34.73 72.86
N LEU A 142 -20.27 33.52 72.75
CA LEU A 142 -20.59 32.40 73.65
C LEU A 142 -19.97 32.60 75.05
N GLU A 143 -18.79 33.19 75.15
CA GLU A 143 -18.14 33.53 76.42
C GLU A 143 -18.87 34.70 77.11
N GLU A 144 -19.26 35.74 76.37
CA GLU A 144 -20.09 36.85 76.86
C GLU A 144 -21.47 36.39 77.33
N THR A 145 -22.17 35.55 76.55
CA THR A 145 -23.49 35.03 76.96
C THR A 145 -23.39 34.05 78.12
N ASN A 146 -22.35 33.20 78.17
CA ASN A 146 -22.10 32.33 79.34
C ASN A 146 -21.76 33.16 80.59
N ARG A 147 -20.97 34.24 80.45
CA ARG A 147 -20.73 35.20 81.53
C ARG A 147 -22.03 35.85 82.02
N GLN A 148 -22.86 36.35 81.11
CA GLN A 148 -24.17 36.93 81.46
C GLN A 148 -25.09 35.90 82.15
N LEU A 149 -25.06 34.63 81.73
CA LEU A 149 -25.80 33.55 82.38
C LEU A 149 -25.25 33.24 83.78
N CYS A 150 -23.93 33.29 83.98
CA CYS A 150 -23.31 33.15 85.29
C CYS A 150 -23.61 34.35 86.21
N GLU A 151 -23.64 35.58 85.68
CA GLU A 151 -24.02 36.79 86.40
C GLU A 151 -25.50 36.73 86.82
N LYS A 152 -26.42 36.37 85.90
CA LYS A 152 -27.85 36.14 86.17
C LYS A 152 -28.11 34.98 87.14
N ALA A 153 -27.36 33.88 87.04
CA ALA A 153 -27.43 32.78 88.01
C ALA A 153 -26.91 33.21 89.39
N GLY A 154 -25.92 34.11 89.43
CA GLY A 154 -25.48 34.80 90.64
C GLY A 154 -26.53 35.72 91.23
N GLU A 155 -27.28 36.45 90.40
CA GLU A 155 -28.41 37.30 90.81
C GLU A 155 -29.57 36.47 91.37
N LEU A 156 -29.97 35.38 90.70
CA LEU A 156 -30.95 34.43 91.23
C LEU A 156 -30.51 33.83 92.57
N ARG A 157 -29.22 33.47 92.73
CA ARG A 157 -28.66 33.01 94.02
C ARG A 157 -28.59 34.11 95.11
N ARG A 158 -28.74 35.39 94.75
CA ARG A 158 -28.89 36.49 95.73
C ARG A 158 -30.36 36.74 96.05
N SER A 159 -31.25 36.74 95.06
CA SER A 159 -32.69 36.98 95.27
C SER A 159 -33.36 35.84 96.04
N LEU A 160 -32.87 34.60 95.91
CA LEU A 160 -33.31 33.44 96.70
C LEU A 160 -32.81 33.43 98.17
N ARG A 161 -32.26 34.54 98.68
CA ARG A 161 -31.90 34.66 100.11
C ARG A 161 -33.07 35.13 100.97
N ASP A 162 -33.84 36.08 100.45
CA ASP A 162 -34.93 36.74 101.17
C ASP A 162 -36.26 36.23 100.60
N LEU A 163 -36.81 35.22 101.28
CA LEU A 163 -37.98 34.42 100.83
C LEU A 163 -39.20 34.54 101.76
N ASP A 164 -39.12 35.30 102.86
CA ASP A 164 -40.26 35.53 103.75
C ASP A 164 -41.28 36.48 103.11
N ILE A 165 -42.52 36.00 102.95
CA ILE A 165 -43.63 36.70 102.29
C ILE A 165 -44.82 36.83 103.25
N SER A 166 -45.60 37.92 103.15
CA SER A 166 -46.82 38.14 103.94
C SER A 166 -47.98 37.23 103.49
N GLN A 167 -48.92 36.95 104.39
CA GLN A 167 -50.05 36.07 104.10
C GLN A 167 -50.96 36.57 102.96
N GLU A 168 -51.02 37.89 102.77
CA GLU A 168 -51.73 38.55 101.66
C GLU A 168 -51.00 38.32 100.34
N ARG A 169 -49.68 38.61 100.28
CA ARG A 169 -48.87 38.43 99.07
C ARG A 169 -48.71 36.95 98.68
N TYR A 170 -48.77 36.02 99.63
CA TYR A 170 -48.88 34.59 99.33
C TYR A 170 -50.18 34.25 98.59
N GLN A 171 -51.32 34.83 99.00
CA GLN A 171 -52.61 34.60 98.34
C GLN A 171 -52.66 35.20 96.93
N GLU A 172 -52.11 36.42 96.75
CA GLU A 172 -51.92 37.02 95.43
C GLU A 172 -51.12 36.10 94.50
N LEU A 173 -49.93 35.68 94.92
CA LEU A 173 -49.02 34.88 94.10
C LEU A 173 -49.56 33.47 93.83
N ARG A 174 -50.25 32.85 94.79
CA ARG A 174 -50.90 31.54 94.60
C ARG A 174 -52.10 31.59 93.64
N SER A 175 -52.65 32.77 93.33
CA SER A 175 -53.69 32.93 92.31
C SER A 175 -53.16 32.94 90.87
N LEU A 176 -51.84 33.06 90.68
CA LEU A 176 -51.18 33.09 89.38
C LEU A 176 -50.72 31.68 88.94
N PRO A 177 -50.79 31.35 87.64
CA PRO A 177 -50.27 30.09 87.11
C PRO A 177 -48.73 30.08 87.13
N GLU A 178 -48.13 28.89 87.28
CA GLU A 178 -46.68 28.73 87.49
C GLU A 178 -45.83 29.34 86.35
N ASP A 179 -46.32 29.32 85.10
CA ASP A 179 -45.66 29.94 83.92
C ASP A 179 -45.48 31.47 84.01
N LYS A 180 -46.18 32.15 84.94
CA LYS A 180 -46.15 33.61 85.12
C LYS A 180 -45.40 34.06 86.38
N LEU A 181 -44.95 33.14 87.22
CA LEU A 181 -44.25 33.46 88.46
C LEU A 181 -42.76 33.66 88.20
N SER A 182 -42.14 34.64 88.87
CA SER A 182 -40.69 34.68 88.98
C SER A 182 -40.18 33.43 89.71
N ILE A 183 -38.98 32.94 89.37
CA ILE A 183 -38.33 31.82 90.09
C ILE A 183 -38.23 32.12 91.59
N GLN A 184 -38.00 33.39 91.97
CA GLN A 184 -38.01 33.82 93.37
C GLN A 184 -39.39 33.71 94.00
N GLU A 185 -40.44 34.16 93.30
CA GLU A 185 -41.82 34.11 93.80
C GLU A 185 -42.32 32.67 93.94
N TYR A 186 -42.06 31.81 92.95
CA TYR A 186 -42.38 30.38 93.02
C TYR A 186 -41.70 29.68 94.20
N VAL A 187 -40.39 29.90 94.40
CA VAL A 187 -39.66 29.32 95.53
C VAL A 187 -40.17 29.89 96.86
N ALA A 188 -40.54 31.17 96.91
CA ALA A 188 -41.08 31.80 98.12
C ALA A 188 -42.50 31.33 98.48
N ILE A 189 -43.37 31.02 97.49
CA ILE A 189 -44.65 30.31 97.71
C ILE A 189 -44.37 28.98 98.41
N ARG A 190 -43.46 28.16 97.86
CA ARG A 190 -43.12 26.83 98.43
C ARG A 190 -42.46 26.94 99.81
N PHE A 191 -41.63 27.96 100.03
CA PHE A 191 -41.02 28.25 101.32
C PHE A 191 -42.08 28.66 102.36
N TYR A 192 -43.04 29.51 101.99
CA TYR A 192 -44.17 29.90 102.84
C TYR A 192 -45.07 28.68 103.17
N GLU A 193 -45.36 27.82 102.20
CA GLU A 193 -46.14 26.59 102.40
C GLU A 193 -45.50 25.63 103.42
N ALA A 194 -44.16 25.54 103.44
CA ALA A 194 -43.43 24.72 104.40
C ALA A 194 -43.24 25.41 105.77
N MET A 195 -42.95 26.72 105.79
CA MET A 195 -42.59 27.44 107.00
C MET A 195 -43.79 27.96 107.79
N ASN A 196 -44.87 28.38 107.14
CA ASN A 196 -46.04 28.93 107.83
C ASN A 196 -46.69 27.95 108.83
N PRO A 197 -46.94 26.65 108.51
CA PRO A 197 -47.47 25.73 109.52
C PRO A 197 -46.56 25.61 110.74
N LEU A 198 -45.23 25.53 110.55
CA LEU A 198 -44.26 25.47 111.64
C LEU A 198 -44.25 26.77 112.47
N ARG A 199 -44.35 27.94 111.82
CA ARG A 199 -44.49 29.23 112.51
C ARG A 199 -45.77 29.28 113.35
N THR A 200 -46.91 28.83 112.81
CA THR A 200 -48.19 28.79 113.57
C THR A 200 -48.19 27.78 114.72
N GLN A 201 -47.49 26.65 114.60
CA GLN A 201 -47.31 25.71 115.71
C GLN A 201 -46.44 26.33 116.81
N LEU A 202 -45.41 27.09 116.46
CA LEU A 202 -44.57 27.80 117.43
C LEU A 202 -45.34 28.92 118.17
N THR A 203 -46.20 29.68 117.48
CA THR A 203 -47.04 30.68 118.17
C THR A 203 -48.04 30.02 119.10
N GLN A 204 -48.77 28.99 118.64
CA GLN A 204 -49.71 28.23 119.47
C GLN A 204 -49.05 27.61 120.71
N LEU A 205 -47.85 27.03 120.57
CA LEU A 205 -47.09 26.51 121.72
C LEU A 205 -46.62 27.62 122.67
N SER A 206 -46.34 28.83 122.15
CA SER A 206 -45.99 29.99 122.99
C SER A 206 -47.19 30.56 123.75
N GLU A 207 -48.37 30.58 123.14
CA GLU A 207 -49.65 31.01 123.72
C GLU A 207 -50.14 30.02 124.79
N GLN A 208 -50.04 28.71 124.51
CA GLN A 208 -50.29 27.66 125.51
C GLN A 208 -49.33 27.76 126.70
N LYS A 209 -48.06 28.13 126.45
CA LYS A 209 -47.08 28.34 127.52
C LYS A 209 -47.42 29.57 128.37
N SER A 210 -47.81 30.70 127.77
CA SER A 210 -48.19 31.90 128.54
C SER A 210 -49.45 31.65 129.36
N TYR A 211 -50.48 31.03 128.78
CA TYR A 211 -51.70 30.62 129.46
C TYR A 211 -51.42 29.75 130.70
N LEU A 212 -50.59 28.70 130.55
CA LEU A 212 -50.21 27.83 131.67
C LEU A 212 -49.41 28.56 132.76
N THR A 213 -48.61 29.58 132.40
CA THR A 213 -47.94 30.41 133.42
C THR A 213 -48.91 31.35 134.15
N GLU A 214 -49.88 31.93 133.44
CA GLU A 214 -50.92 32.77 134.04
C GLU A 214 -51.83 31.97 134.99
N GLU A 215 -52.25 30.76 134.60
CA GLU A 215 -52.99 29.85 135.48
C GLU A 215 -52.19 29.53 136.77
N LEU A 216 -50.91 29.20 136.65
CA LEU A 216 -50.05 28.92 137.80
C LEU A 216 -49.92 30.11 138.76
N GLU A 217 -49.86 31.34 138.24
CA GLU A 217 -49.83 32.56 139.06
C GLU A 217 -51.19 32.86 139.71
N LEU A 218 -52.29 32.64 138.99
CA LEU A 218 -53.64 32.78 139.51
C LEU A 218 -53.92 31.77 140.64
N HIS A 219 -53.44 30.52 140.50
CA HIS A 219 -53.47 29.51 141.57
C HIS A 219 -52.59 29.89 142.77
N ARG A 220 -51.37 30.39 142.56
CA ARG A 220 -50.51 30.89 143.64
C ARG A 220 -51.16 32.03 144.42
N ASN A 221 -51.83 32.96 143.74
CA ASN A 221 -52.47 34.11 144.38
C ASN A 221 -53.74 33.70 145.14
N LYS A 222 -54.56 32.79 144.60
CA LYS A 222 -55.68 32.17 145.35
C LYS A 222 -55.23 31.53 146.67
N MET A 223 -54.07 30.86 146.67
CA MET A 223 -53.52 30.22 147.86
C MET A 223 -53.11 31.21 148.96
N LYS A 224 -52.58 32.40 148.58
CA LYS A 224 -52.22 33.46 149.55
C LYS A 224 -53.44 34.01 150.28
N VAL A 225 -54.45 34.45 149.52
CA VAL A 225 -55.69 35.05 150.07
C VAL A 225 -56.40 34.08 151.02
N LEU A 226 -56.38 32.77 150.73
CA LEU A 226 -56.97 31.77 151.60
C LEU A 226 -56.24 31.66 152.95
N MET A 227 -54.90 31.73 152.97
CA MET A 227 -54.13 31.76 154.23
C MET A 227 -54.39 33.05 155.03
N GLU A 228 -54.43 34.19 154.35
CA GLU A 228 -54.69 35.50 154.97
C GLU A 228 -56.06 35.50 155.70
N SER A 229 -57.12 35.00 155.04
CA SER A 229 -58.47 34.92 155.64
C SER A 229 -58.56 33.99 156.86
N TYR A 230 -57.74 32.94 156.92
CA TYR A 230 -57.71 32.00 158.05
C TYR A 230 -57.12 32.62 159.32
N ASP A 231 -56.07 33.43 159.17
CA ASP A 231 -55.44 34.14 160.30
C ASP A 231 -56.33 35.28 160.84
N GLU A 232 -57.23 35.84 160.03
CA GLU A 232 -58.22 36.84 160.48
C GLU A 232 -59.34 36.23 161.33
N GLU A 233 -59.96 35.12 160.88
CA GLU A 233 -60.99 34.42 161.65
C GLU A 233 -60.50 34.01 163.05
N ARG A 234 -59.22 33.62 163.15
CA ARG A 234 -58.58 33.22 164.41
C ARG A 234 -58.51 34.36 165.43
N ARG A 235 -58.47 35.63 164.99
CA ARG A 235 -58.45 36.81 165.89
C ARG A 235 -59.83 37.11 166.43
N LEU A 236 -60.85 37.17 165.57
CA LEU A 236 -62.20 37.60 165.94
C LEU A 236 -62.86 36.73 167.03
N ARG A 237 -62.50 35.44 167.11
CA ARG A 237 -63.08 34.53 168.11
C ARG A 237 -62.67 34.87 169.55
N SER A 238 -61.44 35.36 169.79
CA SER A 238 -60.97 35.65 171.16
C SER A 238 -61.55 36.93 171.76
N GLU A 239 -61.99 37.88 170.93
CA GLU A 239 -62.57 39.14 171.39
C GLU A 239 -63.99 38.97 171.96
N LEU A 240 -64.76 38.01 171.44
CA LEU A 240 -66.16 37.79 171.82
C LEU A 240 -66.31 37.18 173.22
N GLU A 241 -65.41 36.26 173.60
CA GLU A 241 -65.45 35.57 174.91
C GLU A 241 -65.34 36.55 176.09
N LEU A 242 -64.51 37.59 175.95
CA LEU A 242 -64.29 38.64 176.95
C LEU A 242 -65.51 39.56 177.18
N ARG A 243 -66.48 39.56 176.27
CA ARG A 243 -67.65 40.46 176.33
C ARG A 243 -68.81 39.87 177.13
N SER A 244 -68.98 38.55 177.08
CA SER A 244 -70.07 37.82 177.75
C SER A 244 -70.02 37.96 179.29
N GLN A 245 -68.81 37.96 179.86
CA GLN A 245 -68.59 37.85 181.31
C GLN A 245 -69.07 39.06 182.14
N ARG A 246 -69.26 40.24 181.53
CA ARG A 246 -69.56 41.49 182.27
C ARG A 246 -71.04 41.65 182.63
N LEU A 247 -71.93 41.33 181.67
CA LEU A 247 -73.37 41.56 181.78
C LEU A 247 -74.07 40.73 182.88
N THR A 248 -73.40 39.69 183.39
CA THR A 248 -73.93 38.81 184.43
C THR A 248 -74.01 39.47 185.81
N LEU A 249 -73.20 40.51 186.07
CA LEU A 249 -73.07 41.13 187.40
C LEU A 249 -74.20 42.14 187.69
N GLU A 250 -74.53 43.00 186.73
CA GLU A 250 -75.46 44.14 186.88
C GLU A 250 -76.91 43.71 187.22
N LEU A 251 -77.26 42.45 186.94
CA LEU A 251 -78.59 41.86 187.19
C LEU A 251 -78.82 41.35 188.64
N ALA A 252 -77.81 41.46 189.51
CA ALA A 252 -77.91 41.11 190.93
C ALA A 252 -78.51 42.26 191.77
N ASP A 253 -77.86 43.42 191.75
CA ASP A 253 -78.08 44.52 192.69
C ASP A 253 -79.52 45.07 192.68
N THR A 254 -80.11 45.16 191.49
CA THR A 254 -81.47 45.73 191.28
C THR A 254 -82.59 44.98 192.00
N LYS A 255 -82.37 43.73 192.42
CA LYS A 255 -83.38 42.91 193.11
C LYS A 255 -83.45 43.16 194.62
N GLN A 256 -82.39 43.73 195.21
CA GLN A 256 -82.27 43.86 196.66
C GLN A 256 -83.10 45.03 197.20
N LEU A 257 -83.06 46.18 196.51
CA LEU A 257 -83.70 47.45 196.92
C LEU A 257 -85.24 47.42 196.99
N ILE A 258 -85.90 46.42 196.40
CA ILE A 258 -87.37 46.37 196.33
C ILE A 258 -87.99 45.81 197.63
N GLN A 259 -87.20 45.17 198.50
CA GLN A 259 -87.72 44.45 199.67
C GLN A 259 -87.93 45.32 200.92
N GLU A 260 -87.33 46.51 201.00
CA GLU A 260 -87.19 47.26 202.27
C GLU A 260 -88.26 48.35 202.50
N GLY A 261 -89.18 48.57 201.55
CA GLY A 261 -90.46 49.25 201.79
C GLY A 261 -90.48 50.79 201.81
N ASP A 262 -89.35 51.48 201.96
CA ASP A 262 -89.28 52.96 202.03
C ASP A 262 -89.61 53.71 200.72
N TYR A 263 -90.00 52.98 199.67
CA TYR A 263 -90.25 53.45 198.30
C TYR A 263 -91.19 54.67 198.19
N ARG A 264 -92.07 54.94 199.15
CA ARG A 264 -92.95 56.12 199.12
C ARG A 264 -92.33 57.41 199.69
N ARG A 265 -91.24 57.34 200.45
CA ARG A 265 -90.48 58.53 200.88
C ARG A 265 -89.43 58.91 199.85
N ASP A 266 -88.68 57.92 199.35
CA ASP A 266 -87.62 58.15 198.37
C ASP A 266 -88.14 58.51 196.97
N ASN A 267 -89.40 58.19 196.63
CA ASN A 267 -89.95 58.53 195.33
C ASN A 267 -90.49 59.98 195.21
N TYR A 268 -90.54 60.77 196.29
CA TYR A 268 -90.86 62.21 196.16
C TYR A 268 -89.77 63.00 195.42
N PRO A 269 -88.47 62.90 195.76
CA PRO A 269 -87.41 63.47 194.93
C PRO A 269 -87.32 62.82 193.53
N ASN A 270 -87.83 61.61 193.31
CA ASN A 270 -87.99 61.08 191.95
C ASN A 270 -89.07 61.82 191.16
N ILE A 271 -90.24 62.11 191.72
CA ILE A 271 -91.27 62.91 191.04
C ILE A 271 -90.78 64.34 190.74
N GLN A 272 -89.94 64.92 191.61
CA GLN A 272 -89.28 66.19 191.31
C GLN A 272 -88.24 66.05 190.17
N ARG A 273 -87.43 64.98 190.17
CA ARG A 273 -86.53 64.65 189.05
C ARG A 273 -87.30 64.44 187.75
N GLU A 274 -88.44 63.76 187.77
CA GLU A 274 -89.32 63.52 186.62
C GLU A 274 -89.81 64.84 186.00
N ARG A 275 -90.25 65.80 186.82
CA ARG A 275 -90.58 67.15 186.35
C ARG A 275 -89.37 67.81 185.66
N ASP A 276 -88.21 67.74 186.30
CA ASP A 276 -86.99 68.39 185.83
C ASP A 276 -86.44 67.71 184.56
N THR A 277 -86.63 66.40 184.41
CA THR A 277 -86.36 65.68 183.14
C THR A 277 -87.36 66.05 182.07
N PHE A 278 -88.67 66.16 182.34
CA PHE A 278 -89.62 66.62 181.31
C PHE A 278 -89.36 68.06 180.86
N GLU A 279 -88.89 68.94 181.76
CA GLU A 279 -88.40 70.27 181.38
C GLU A 279 -87.09 70.23 180.56
N ALA A 280 -86.21 69.25 180.81
CA ALA A 280 -85.02 69.02 180.00
C ALA A 280 -85.37 68.43 178.61
N ASP A 281 -86.27 67.45 178.57
CA ASP A 281 -86.78 66.80 177.36
C ASP A 281 -87.47 67.80 176.44
N LEU A 282 -88.30 68.72 176.95
CA LEU A 282 -88.89 69.80 176.15
C LEU A 282 -87.83 70.74 175.55
N LYS A 283 -86.77 71.04 176.31
CA LYS A 283 -85.62 71.85 175.85
C LYS A 283 -84.71 71.07 174.88
N GLU A 284 -84.69 69.75 174.93
CA GLU A 284 -84.00 68.92 173.95
C GLU A 284 -84.83 68.73 172.68
N LEU A 285 -86.15 68.54 172.81
CA LEU A 285 -87.06 68.34 171.69
C LEU A 285 -87.17 69.60 170.83
N THR A 286 -87.14 70.79 171.43
CA THR A 286 -87.00 72.06 170.69
C THR A 286 -85.67 72.15 169.96
N LYS A 287 -84.54 71.84 170.60
CA LYS A 287 -83.22 71.77 169.91
C LYS A 287 -83.22 70.77 168.75
N ARG A 288 -83.80 69.58 168.95
CA ARG A 288 -83.95 68.54 167.91
C ARG A 288 -84.80 69.06 166.75
N PHE A 289 -85.93 69.72 167.03
CA PHE A 289 -86.77 70.35 166.00
C PHE A 289 -85.99 71.41 165.20
N GLU A 290 -85.29 72.34 165.86
CA GLU A 290 -84.46 73.33 165.17
C GLU A 290 -83.35 72.67 164.32
N THR A 291 -82.75 71.54 164.76
CA THR A 291 -81.77 70.82 163.92
C THR A 291 -82.42 70.19 162.69
N VAL A 292 -83.66 69.72 162.79
CA VAL A 292 -84.42 69.20 161.64
C VAL A 292 -84.83 70.34 160.70
N GLU A 293 -85.23 71.51 161.20
CA GLU A 293 -85.49 72.69 160.37
C GLU A 293 -84.22 73.15 159.64
N ARG A 294 -83.07 73.19 160.32
CA ARG A 294 -81.77 73.50 159.70
C ARG A 294 -81.40 72.47 158.62
N ALA A 295 -81.63 71.19 158.87
CA ALA A 295 -81.39 70.12 157.90
C ALA A 295 -82.33 70.20 156.69
N HIS A 296 -83.63 70.47 156.90
CA HIS A 296 -84.59 70.69 155.82
C HIS A 296 -84.23 71.93 154.99
N ALA A 297 -83.80 73.02 155.63
CA ALA A 297 -83.33 74.22 154.96
C ALA A 297 -82.00 74.04 154.21
N ALA A 298 -81.18 73.04 154.57
CA ALA A 298 -80.03 72.60 153.77
C ALA A 298 -80.51 71.80 152.55
N LEU A 299 -81.31 70.74 152.76
CA LEU A 299 -81.82 69.88 151.69
C LEU A 299 -82.63 70.65 150.62
N THR A 300 -83.36 71.71 150.98
CA THR A 300 -84.03 72.57 149.99
C THR A 300 -83.05 73.40 149.16
N LYS A 301 -81.92 73.84 149.74
CA LYS A 301 -80.83 74.50 148.98
C LYS A 301 -80.13 73.51 148.06
N ASP A 302 -79.86 72.30 148.53
CA ASP A 302 -79.19 71.25 147.75
C ASP A 302 -80.07 70.80 146.56
N ARG A 303 -81.39 70.68 146.77
CA ARG A 303 -82.36 70.51 145.68
C ARG A 303 -82.31 71.66 144.68
N ASP A 304 -82.19 72.89 145.17
CA ASP A 304 -82.20 74.10 144.34
C ASP A 304 -80.85 74.42 143.68
N THR A 305 -79.74 73.77 144.08
CA THR A 305 -78.49 73.73 143.32
C THR A 305 -78.53 72.61 142.28
N LEU A 306 -78.96 71.40 142.65
CA LEU A 306 -79.15 70.29 141.70
C LEU A 306 -80.12 70.66 140.56
N SER A 307 -81.20 71.40 140.85
CA SER A 307 -82.13 71.91 139.83
C SER A 307 -81.47 72.89 138.84
N LYS A 308 -80.49 73.69 139.31
CA LYS A 308 -79.70 74.59 138.44
C LYS A 308 -78.65 73.82 137.64
N GLU A 309 -78.04 72.81 138.23
CA GLU A 309 -77.09 71.91 137.56
C GLU A 309 -77.78 71.09 136.45
N VAL A 310 -78.98 70.58 136.69
CA VAL A 310 -79.80 69.94 135.66
C VAL A 310 -80.15 70.93 134.54
N ALA A 311 -80.43 72.20 134.86
CA ALA A 311 -80.68 73.23 133.85
C ALA A 311 -79.43 73.59 133.02
N THR A 312 -78.24 73.69 133.62
CA THR A 312 -77.00 73.97 132.89
C THR A 312 -76.53 72.76 132.07
N LEU A 313 -76.72 71.53 132.56
CA LEU A 313 -76.50 70.29 131.80
C LEU A 313 -77.48 70.16 130.62
N HIS A 314 -78.75 70.56 130.79
CA HIS A 314 -79.69 70.59 129.68
C HIS A 314 -79.24 71.60 128.61
N GLN A 315 -78.80 72.79 129.02
CA GLN A 315 -78.25 73.80 128.10
C GLN A 315 -77.01 73.28 127.36
N SER A 316 -76.04 72.66 128.04
CA SER A 316 -74.84 72.11 127.39
C SER A 316 -75.16 70.98 126.41
N VAL A 317 -76.13 70.11 126.72
CA VAL A 317 -76.63 69.10 125.77
C VAL A 317 -77.24 69.75 124.52
N THR A 318 -78.02 70.84 124.63
CA THR A 318 -78.55 71.54 123.44
C THR A 318 -77.49 72.26 122.61
N LEU A 319 -76.34 72.63 123.19
CA LEU A 319 -75.20 73.15 122.44
C LEU A 319 -74.47 72.02 121.70
N LEU A 320 -74.14 70.92 122.40
CA LEU A 320 -73.50 69.75 121.80
C LEU A 320 -74.34 69.10 120.68
N GLN A 321 -75.68 69.20 120.75
CA GLN A 321 -76.56 68.81 119.65
C GLN A 321 -76.37 69.69 118.41
N LYS A 322 -76.28 71.01 118.57
CA LYS A 322 -76.02 71.95 117.46
C LYS A 322 -74.62 71.77 116.86
N ASP A 323 -73.62 71.53 117.70
CA ASP A 323 -72.25 71.25 117.25
C ASP A 323 -72.20 69.94 116.46
N LYS A 324 -72.89 68.89 116.93
CA LYS A 324 -73.06 67.62 116.20
C LYS A 324 -73.75 67.82 114.85
N GLU A 325 -74.83 68.62 114.79
CA GLU A 325 -75.48 68.95 113.52
C GLU A 325 -74.56 69.72 112.56
N TYR A 326 -73.79 70.69 113.07
CA TYR A 326 -72.85 71.48 112.28
C TYR A 326 -71.74 70.60 111.69
N LEU A 327 -71.11 69.76 112.53
CA LEU A 327 -70.08 68.81 112.10
C LEU A 327 -70.65 67.76 111.12
N HIS A 328 -71.91 67.34 111.29
CA HIS A 328 -72.56 66.42 110.36
C HIS A 328 -72.81 67.07 108.99
N ARG A 329 -73.26 68.34 108.94
CA ARG A 329 -73.39 69.12 107.70
C ARG A 329 -72.04 69.28 107.00
N GLN A 330 -70.99 69.67 107.73
CA GLN A 330 -69.64 69.76 107.18
C GLN A 330 -69.13 68.42 106.65
N ASN A 331 -69.38 67.30 107.35
CA ASN A 331 -68.98 65.98 106.89
C ASN A 331 -69.73 65.59 105.60
N MET A 332 -71.03 65.87 105.50
CA MET A 332 -71.79 65.68 104.26
C MET A 332 -71.25 66.53 103.09
N GLU A 333 -70.94 67.82 103.32
CA GLU A 333 -70.31 68.66 102.30
C GLU A 333 -68.96 68.12 101.83
N LEU A 334 -68.12 67.66 102.75
CA LEU A 334 -66.83 67.06 102.42
C LEU A 334 -67.02 65.75 101.63
N ASN A 335 -67.96 64.89 102.02
CA ASN A 335 -68.25 63.65 101.30
C ASN A 335 -68.73 63.92 99.86
N VAL A 336 -69.56 64.95 99.64
CA VAL A 336 -70.00 65.36 98.29
C VAL A 336 -68.83 65.91 97.46
N ARG A 337 -67.90 66.68 98.07
CA ARG A 337 -66.70 67.16 97.38
C ARG A 337 -65.74 66.01 97.04
N CYS A 338 -65.52 65.06 97.96
CA CYS A 338 -64.73 63.86 97.72
C CYS A 338 -65.32 62.99 96.60
N ALA A 339 -66.65 62.82 96.58
CA ALA A 339 -67.34 62.14 95.48
C ALA A 339 -67.11 62.86 94.14
N HIS A 340 -67.25 64.19 94.09
CA HIS A 340 -67.06 64.97 92.86
C HIS A 340 -65.62 64.94 92.32
N GLU A 341 -64.61 64.98 93.19
CA GLU A 341 -63.22 64.83 92.76
C GLU A 341 -62.87 63.37 92.39
N GLY A 342 -63.55 62.36 92.99
CA GLY A 342 -63.48 60.96 92.54
C GLY A 342 -64.02 60.78 91.12
N ASP A 343 -65.27 61.21 90.90
CA ASP A 343 -65.95 61.40 89.61
C ASP A 343 -65.04 62.03 88.53
N ARG A 344 -64.25 63.04 88.94
CA ARG A 344 -63.33 63.77 88.07
C ARG A 344 -62.05 62.99 87.80
N LEU A 345 -61.49 62.31 88.81
CA LEU A 345 -60.34 61.43 88.65
C LEU A 345 -60.66 60.25 87.73
N GLU A 346 -61.84 59.63 87.84
CA GLU A 346 -62.29 58.57 86.94
C GLU A 346 -62.38 59.06 85.49
N ARG A 347 -63.01 60.22 85.24
CA ARG A 347 -63.06 60.83 83.90
C ARG A 347 -61.67 61.12 83.32
N LEU A 348 -60.74 61.59 84.15
CA LEU A 348 -59.35 61.84 83.74
C LEU A 348 -58.56 60.53 83.51
N GLN A 349 -58.85 59.47 84.26
CA GLN A 349 -58.27 58.14 84.05
C GLN A 349 -58.75 57.54 82.72
N VAL A 350 -60.05 57.59 82.41
CA VAL A 350 -60.60 57.14 81.11
C VAL A 350 -59.97 57.93 79.96
N GLN A 351 -59.88 59.26 80.05
CA GLN A 351 -59.20 60.08 79.03
C GLN A 351 -57.70 59.73 78.88
N LEU A 352 -57.01 59.42 79.98
CA LEU A 352 -55.62 58.97 79.96
C LEU A 352 -55.46 57.57 79.35
N GLU A 353 -56.44 56.69 79.52
CA GLU A 353 -56.44 55.38 78.85
C GLU A 353 -56.75 55.47 77.37
N ASP A 354 -57.76 56.25 76.98
CA ASP A 354 -58.15 56.37 75.57
C ASP A 354 -57.09 57.10 74.73
N THR A 355 -56.36 58.04 75.34
CA THR A 355 -55.17 58.64 74.71
C THR A 355 -53.97 57.68 74.63
N LYS A 356 -53.81 56.74 75.58
CA LYS A 356 -52.83 55.64 75.44
C LYS A 356 -53.21 54.69 74.30
N LYS A 357 -54.47 54.21 74.28
CA LYS A 357 -55.01 53.32 73.23
C LYS A 357 -54.86 53.95 71.84
N ALA A 358 -55.29 55.20 71.65
CA ALA A 358 -55.16 55.91 70.37
C ALA A 358 -53.69 56.10 69.93
N ARG A 359 -52.76 56.31 70.88
CA ARG A 359 -51.32 56.36 70.64
C ARG A 359 -50.76 54.99 70.26
N GLU A 360 -51.17 53.93 70.93
CA GLU A 360 -50.77 52.55 70.63
C GLU A 360 -51.28 52.12 69.24
N GLU A 361 -52.55 52.35 68.92
CA GLU A 361 -53.10 52.15 67.56
C GLU A 361 -52.31 52.92 66.50
N ALA A 362 -51.90 54.16 66.78
CA ALA A 362 -51.10 54.96 65.84
C ALA A 362 -49.69 54.38 65.64
N TYR A 363 -49.07 53.85 66.69
CA TYR A 363 -47.80 53.11 66.58
C TYR A 363 -47.97 51.78 65.84
N GLU A 364 -49.04 51.03 66.06
CA GLU A 364 -49.32 49.80 65.32
C GLU A 364 -49.52 50.07 63.82
N LYS A 365 -50.29 51.11 63.46
CA LYS A 365 -50.49 51.56 62.08
C LYS A 365 -49.19 52.06 61.43
N TYR A 366 -48.30 52.69 62.20
CA TYR A 366 -46.96 53.07 61.74
C TYR A 366 -46.03 51.87 61.55
N VAL A 367 -46.00 50.93 62.50
CA VAL A 367 -45.15 49.73 62.44
C VAL A 367 -45.60 48.81 61.30
N SER A 368 -46.90 48.56 61.16
CA SER A 368 -47.43 47.71 60.08
C SER A 368 -47.20 48.31 58.69
N SER A 369 -47.37 49.63 58.50
CA SER A 369 -47.07 50.28 57.22
C SER A 369 -45.56 50.32 56.93
N ARG A 370 -44.71 50.62 57.93
CA ARG A 370 -43.25 50.53 57.81
C ARG A 370 -42.79 49.13 57.38
N ASP A 371 -43.31 48.09 58.04
CA ASP A 371 -42.90 46.71 57.82
C ASP A 371 -43.49 46.12 56.54
N HIS A 372 -44.68 46.58 56.11
CA HIS A 372 -45.23 46.33 54.78
C HIS A 372 -44.33 46.92 53.69
N TYR A 373 -43.99 48.22 53.74
CA TYR A 373 -43.10 48.83 52.74
C TYR A 373 -41.71 48.22 52.75
N LYS A 374 -41.14 47.94 53.93
CA LYS A 374 -39.87 47.19 54.05
C LYS A 374 -39.97 45.84 53.33
N SER A 375 -41.03 45.08 53.58
CA SER A 375 -41.26 43.79 52.94
C SER A 375 -41.41 43.92 51.43
N GLU A 376 -42.11 44.96 50.94
CA GLU A 376 -42.19 45.22 49.50
C GLU A 376 -40.83 45.53 48.87
N TYR A 377 -40.01 46.40 49.48
CA TYR A 377 -38.69 46.73 48.97
C TYR A 377 -37.75 45.53 48.98
N GLU A 378 -37.77 44.71 50.05
CA GLU A 378 -37.02 43.47 50.08
C GLU A 378 -37.54 42.43 49.07
N ASN A 379 -38.86 42.35 48.84
CA ASN A 379 -39.45 41.46 47.83
C ASN A 379 -38.99 41.89 46.43
N LYS A 380 -39.15 43.17 46.08
CA LYS A 380 -38.71 43.74 44.79
C LYS A 380 -37.21 43.55 44.58
N LEU A 381 -36.38 43.79 45.60
CA LEU A 381 -34.94 43.54 45.52
C LEU A 381 -34.59 42.06 45.36
N ARG A 382 -35.31 41.15 46.05
CA ARG A 382 -35.14 39.70 45.87
C ARG A 382 -35.58 39.24 44.47
N GLU A 383 -36.68 39.76 43.95
CA GLU A 383 -37.15 39.52 42.58
C GLU A 383 -36.18 40.06 41.53
N GLU A 384 -35.63 41.27 41.70
CA GLU A 384 -34.60 41.83 40.80
C GLU A 384 -33.32 40.99 40.81
N LEU A 385 -32.85 40.58 41.99
CA LEU A 385 -31.68 39.71 42.13
C LEU A 385 -31.90 38.32 41.50
N GLU A 386 -33.07 37.70 41.69
CA GLU A 386 -33.40 36.44 41.01
C GLU A 386 -33.58 36.61 39.50
N ASN A 387 -34.16 37.72 39.02
CA ASN A 387 -34.23 38.02 37.58
C ASN A 387 -32.82 38.18 36.97
N ILE A 388 -31.89 38.81 37.68
CA ILE A 388 -30.49 38.92 37.25
C ILE A 388 -29.79 37.55 37.27
N ARG A 389 -29.99 36.74 38.31
CA ARG A 389 -29.49 35.35 38.39
C ARG A 389 -30.01 34.48 37.24
N LEU A 390 -31.31 34.56 36.96
CA LEU A 390 -31.96 33.79 35.88
C LEU A 390 -31.46 34.23 34.50
N ARG A 391 -31.34 35.54 34.23
CA ARG A 391 -30.82 36.04 32.94
C ARG A 391 -29.36 35.66 32.75
N THR A 392 -28.52 35.86 33.77
CA THR A 392 -27.09 35.49 33.67
C THR A 392 -26.87 33.98 33.56
N SER A 393 -27.68 33.15 34.22
CA SER A 393 -27.61 31.69 34.01
C SER A 393 -28.09 31.28 32.61
N GLN A 394 -29.16 31.88 32.08
CA GLN A 394 -29.61 31.66 30.71
C GLN A 394 -28.58 32.13 29.67
N GLU A 395 -27.93 33.27 29.87
CA GLU A 395 -26.83 33.76 29.03
C GLU A 395 -25.63 32.80 29.06
N ILE A 396 -25.25 32.32 30.24
CA ILE A 396 -24.18 31.30 30.41
C ILE A 396 -24.56 29.99 29.72
N GLU A 397 -25.79 29.49 29.87
CA GLU A 397 -26.27 28.30 29.17
C GLU A 397 -26.30 28.48 27.66
N ASN A 398 -26.73 29.65 27.18
CA ASN A 398 -26.76 29.98 25.76
C ASN A 398 -25.34 30.05 25.18
N LEU A 399 -24.38 30.68 25.87
CA LEU A 399 -22.97 30.71 25.50
C LEU A 399 -22.33 29.32 25.53
N GLN A 400 -22.65 28.49 26.52
CA GLN A 400 -22.21 27.09 26.56
C GLN A 400 -22.81 26.28 25.39
N ARG A 401 -24.08 26.49 25.05
CA ARG A 401 -24.74 25.80 23.94
C ARG A 401 -24.15 26.20 22.59
N THR A 402 -24.03 27.49 22.31
CA THR A 402 -23.43 27.98 21.06
C THR A 402 -21.96 27.59 20.95
N SER A 403 -21.18 27.64 22.05
CA SER A 403 -19.80 27.14 22.09
C SER A 403 -19.71 25.64 21.76
N ARG A 404 -20.54 24.79 22.39
CA ARG A 404 -20.60 23.35 22.08
C ARG A 404 -20.99 23.11 20.62
N GLU A 405 -22.03 23.78 20.12
CA GLU A 405 -22.45 23.64 18.72
C GLU A 405 -21.36 24.11 17.73
N MET A 406 -20.59 25.16 18.05
CA MET A 406 -19.47 25.62 17.22
C MET A 406 -18.35 24.58 17.19
N TYR A 407 -17.94 24.05 18.36
CA TYR A 407 -16.96 22.96 18.42
C TYR A 407 -17.47 21.68 17.73
N GLU A 408 -18.77 21.39 17.78
CA GLU A 408 -19.36 20.28 17.03
C GLU A 408 -19.34 20.51 15.51
N ARG A 409 -19.69 21.72 15.04
CA ARG A 409 -19.59 22.09 13.61
C ARG A 409 -18.14 21.97 13.13
N GLU A 410 -17.19 22.53 13.88
CA GLU A 410 -15.76 22.40 13.59
C GLU A 410 -15.29 20.93 13.59
N ASN A 411 -15.72 20.12 14.56
CA ASN A 411 -15.43 18.68 14.58
C ASN A 411 -16.02 17.92 13.39
N ARG A 412 -17.20 18.31 12.88
CA ARG A 412 -17.79 17.72 11.66
C ARG A 412 -16.96 18.12 10.44
N ASN A 413 -16.71 19.42 10.26
CA ASN A 413 -15.88 19.95 9.17
C ASN A 413 -14.49 19.31 9.12
N LEU A 414 -13.83 19.12 10.28
CA LEU A 414 -12.52 18.46 10.37
C LEU A 414 -12.57 16.96 10.04
N ARG A 415 -13.67 16.26 10.35
CA ARG A 415 -13.88 14.85 9.96
C ARG A 415 -14.15 14.74 8.46
N GLU A 416 -14.99 15.62 7.92
CA GLU A 416 -15.29 15.69 6.48
C GLU A 416 -14.04 16.05 5.67
N ALA A 417 -13.22 17.01 6.13
CA ALA A 417 -11.94 17.34 5.52
C ALA A 417 -10.94 16.18 5.57
N ARG A 418 -10.83 15.48 6.71
CA ARG A 418 -10.03 14.24 6.84
C ARG A 418 -10.50 13.18 5.86
N ASP A 419 -11.80 12.93 5.77
CA ASP A 419 -12.36 11.86 4.95
C ASP A 419 -12.24 12.17 3.46
N ASN A 420 -12.38 13.43 3.07
CA ASN A 420 -12.04 13.91 1.72
C ASN A 420 -10.55 13.69 1.40
N ALA A 421 -9.64 14.05 2.31
CA ALA A 421 -8.20 13.83 2.13
C ALA A 421 -7.82 12.33 2.05
N VAL A 422 -8.52 11.47 2.80
CA VAL A 422 -8.37 10.00 2.69
C VAL A 422 -8.88 9.49 1.34
N LEU A 423 -10.02 9.98 0.85
CA LEU A 423 -10.55 9.63 -0.48
C LEU A 423 -9.63 10.12 -1.60
N GLU A 424 -9.00 11.29 -1.47
CA GLU A 424 -8.02 11.79 -2.43
C GLU A 424 -6.71 10.99 -2.40
N ARG A 425 -6.20 10.65 -1.20
CA ARG A 425 -5.09 9.70 -1.05
C ARG A 425 -5.39 8.36 -1.73
N ASP A 426 -6.58 7.81 -1.52
CA ASP A 426 -6.92 6.49 -2.07
C ASP A 426 -7.12 6.52 -3.59
N ARG A 427 -7.60 7.64 -4.15
CA ARG A 427 -7.55 7.89 -5.60
C ARG A 427 -6.11 8.00 -6.13
N ALA A 428 -5.24 8.72 -5.43
CA ALA A 428 -3.84 8.89 -5.82
C ALA A 428 -3.07 7.55 -5.79
N VAL A 429 -3.26 6.74 -4.75
CA VAL A 429 -2.67 5.39 -4.60
C VAL A 429 -3.26 4.40 -5.62
N ALA A 430 -4.53 4.55 -6.01
CA ALA A 430 -5.08 3.79 -7.13
C ALA A 430 -4.40 4.18 -8.46
N ALA A 431 -4.25 5.48 -8.74
CA ALA A 431 -3.56 5.97 -9.92
C ALA A 431 -2.06 5.59 -9.96
N GLU A 432 -1.39 5.55 -8.80
CA GLU A 432 -0.02 5.06 -8.65
C GLU A 432 0.10 3.59 -9.06
N ARG A 433 -0.78 2.72 -8.53
CA ARG A 433 -0.81 1.29 -8.88
C ARG A 433 -1.13 1.06 -10.36
N ASP A 434 -2.06 1.84 -10.91
CA ASP A 434 -2.36 1.85 -12.34
C ASP A 434 -1.11 2.21 -13.17
N ALA A 435 -0.38 3.26 -12.77
CA ALA A 435 0.85 3.69 -13.45
C ALA A 435 1.98 2.64 -13.30
N GLN A 436 2.16 2.05 -12.12
CA GLN A 436 3.10 0.96 -11.88
C GLN A 436 2.77 -0.26 -12.73
N SER A 437 1.50 -0.69 -12.80
CA SER A 437 1.10 -1.83 -13.63
C SER A 437 1.37 -1.60 -15.13
N ARG A 438 1.24 -0.36 -15.61
CA ARG A 438 1.58 0.04 -16.99
C ARG A 438 3.10 0.07 -17.20
N TYR A 439 3.86 0.51 -16.21
CA TYR A 439 5.32 0.50 -16.23
C TYR A 439 5.87 -0.93 -16.22
N ASP A 440 5.33 -1.84 -15.41
CA ASP A 440 5.70 -3.25 -15.39
C ASP A 440 5.37 -3.94 -16.71
N GLN A 441 4.19 -3.69 -17.29
CA GLN A 441 3.84 -4.15 -18.64
C GLN A 441 4.82 -3.62 -19.70
N LEU A 442 5.24 -2.35 -19.62
CA LEU A 442 6.20 -1.75 -20.54
C LEU A 442 7.61 -2.32 -20.36
N LEU A 443 8.04 -2.61 -19.12
CA LEU A 443 9.28 -3.32 -18.82
C LEU A 443 9.27 -4.75 -19.36
N GLU A 444 8.15 -5.46 -19.25
CA GLU A 444 8.02 -6.82 -19.76
C GLU A 444 8.00 -6.83 -21.29
N GLN A 445 7.31 -5.89 -21.94
CA GLN A 445 7.39 -5.66 -23.39
C GLN A 445 8.83 -5.31 -23.82
N PHE A 446 9.53 -4.45 -23.08
CA PHE A 446 10.93 -4.11 -23.35
C PHE A 446 11.85 -5.34 -23.23
N ARG A 447 11.69 -6.16 -22.20
CA ARG A 447 12.44 -7.42 -22.03
C ARG A 447 12.15 -8.42 -23.15
N GLN A 448 10.90 -8.56 -23.58
CA GLN A 448 10.52 -9.41 -24.71
C GLN A 448 11.13 -8.91 -26.03
N LEU A 449 11.11 -7.59 -26.27
CA LEU A 449 11.78 -6.97 -27.42
C LEU A 449 13.30 -7.16 -27.36
N GLN A 450 13.91 -7.00 -26.19
CA GLN A 450 15.34 -7.20 -25.98
C GLN A 450 15.76 -8.66 -26.27
N LEU A 451 15.04 -9.64 -25.73
CA LEU A 451 15.25 -11.06 -26.05
C LEU A 451 15.03 -11.36 -27.54
N GLY A 452 14.07 -10.68 -28.17
CA GLY A 452 13.82 -10.72 -29.62
C GLY A 452 14.95 -10.11 -30.46
N THR A 453 15.61 -9.05 -29.98
CA THR A 453 16.79 -8.49 -30.64
C THR A 453 18.03 -9.34 -30.39
N ASP A 454 18.24 -9.85 -29.18
CA ASP A 454 19.41 -10.65 -28.82
C ASP A 454 19.41 -11.99 -29.56
N SER A 455 18.27 -12.66 -29.66
CA SER A 455 18.11 -13.87 -30.49
C SER A 455 18.34 -13.58 -31.98
N ARG A 456 17.84 -12.46 -32.51
CA ARG A 456 18.06 -12.05 -33.90
C ARG A 456 19.51 -11.66 -34.18
N VAL A 457 20.21 -11.06 -33.21
CA VAL A 457 21.66 -10.79 -33.28
C VAL A 457 22.45 -12.09 -33.22
N ALA A 458 22.05 -13.06 -32.39
CA ALA A 458 22.67 -14.39 -32.35
C ALA A 458 22.47 -15.17 -33.67
N GLU A 459 21.27 -15.10 -34.26
CA GLU A 459 21.01 -15.62 -35.61
C GLU A 459 21.91 -14.96 -36.67
N LEU A 460 21.96 -13.62 -36.71
CA LEU A 460 22.76 -12.88 -37.69
C LEU A 460 24.27 -13.12 -37.49
N SER A 461 24.74 -13.23 -36.25
CA SER A 461 26.12 -13.61 -35.93
C SER A 461 26.43 -15.04 -36.42
N SER A 462 25.50 -15.97 -36.25
CA SER A 462 25.65 -17.36 -36.71
C SER A 462 25.63 -17.47 -38.24
N ARG A 463 24.74 -16.74 -38.92
CA ARG A 463 24.73 -16.63 -40.39
C ARG A 463 26.00 -15.98 -40.92
N SER A 464 26.49 -14.93 -40.26
CA SER A 464 27.76 -14.28 -40.62
C SER A 464 28.95 -15.23 -40.51
N LYS A 465 29.03 -16.02 -39.43
CA LYS A 465 30.04 -17.09 -39.26
C LYS A 465 29.93 -18.20 -40.31
N LEU A 466 28.71 -18.62 -40.66
CA LEU A 466 28.51 -19.58 -41.74
C LEU A 466 29.00 -19.02 -43.09
N HIS A 467 28.64 -17.78 -43.42
CA HIS A 467 29.13 -17.13 -44.64
C HIS A 467 30.64 -16.85 -44.63
N SER A 468 31.28 -16.62 -43.47
CA SER A 468 32.74 -16.54 -43.40
C SER A 468 33.40 -17.90 -43.65
N PHE A 469 32.88 -18.99 -43.08
CA PHE A 469 33.38 -20.34 -43.38
C PHE A 469 33.13 -20.75 -44.84
N GLU A 470 32.00 -20.35 -45.43
CA GLU A 470 31.71 -20.55 -46.87
C GLU A 470 32.69 -19.74 -47.75
N ALA A 471 32.99 -18.50 -47.37
CA ALA A 471 33.96 -17.65 -48.07
C ALA A 471 35.40 -18.15 -47.94
N GLU A 472 35.82 -18.60 -46.75
CA GLU A 472 37.12 -19.25 -46.49
C GLU A 472 37.25 -20.52 -47.34
N ARG A 473 36.22 -21.38 -47.36
CA ARG A 473 36.18 -22.59 -48.20
C ARG A 473 36.24 -22.25 -49.69
N ALA A 474 35.51 -21.23 -50.13
CA ALA A 474 35.54 -20.76 -51.52
C ALA A 474 36.90 -20.15 -51.89
N GLN A 475 37.58 -19.46 -50.96
CA GLN A 475 38.93 -18.97 -51.15
C GLN A 475 39.94 -20.12 -51.23
N MET A 476 39.87 -21.12 -50.35
CA MET A 476 40.72 -22.32 -50.42
C MET A 476 40.58 -23.01 -51.78
N LEU A 477 39.35 -23.25 -52.24
CA LEU A 477 39.08 -23.83 -53.57
C LEU A 477 39.58 -22.93 -54.72
N LYS A 478 39.46 -21.60 -54.60
CA LYS A 478 40.03 -20.64 -55.56
C LYS A 478 41.56 -20.71 -55.59
N GLU A 479 42.20 -20.84 -54.44
CA GLU A 479 43.66 -20.94 -54.36
C GLU A 479 44.17 -22.29 -54.87
N GLU A 480 43.48 -23.39 -54.58
CA GLU A 480 43.77 -24.72 -55.14
C GLU A 480 43.60 -24.75 -56.66
N THR A 481 42.50 -24.21 -57.19
CA THR A 481 42.28 -24.12 -58.64
C THR A 481 43.24 -23.15 -59.32
N ALA A 482 43.67 -22.07 -58.66
CA ALA A 482 44.72 -21.19 -59.17
C ALA A 482 46.11 -21.88 -59.18
N LYS A 483 46.45 -22.66 -58.14
CA LYS A 483 47.67 -23.48 -58.08
C LYS A 483 47.67 -24.53 -59.19
N ALA A 484 46.55 -25.22 -59.41
CA ALA A 484 46.38 -26.18 -60.50
C ALA A 484 46.46 -25.51 -61.89
N LEU A 485 45.83 -24.35 -62.08
CA LEU A 485 45.93 -23.58 -63.33
C LEU A 485 47.37 -23.17 -63.63
N ALA A 486 48.12 -22.69 -62.63
CA ALA A 486 49.53 -22.32 -62.78
C ALA A 486 50.42 -23.54 -63.12
N GLN A 487 50.12 -24.72 -62.54
CA GLN A 487 50.78 -25.98 -62.92
C GLN A 487 50.48 -26.34 -64.39
N CYS A 488 49.21 -26.33 -64.80
CA CYS A 488 48.82 -26.59 -66.19
C CYS A 488 49.42 -25.58 -67.18
N GLN A 489 49.49 -24.29 -66.83
CA GLN A 489 50.16 -23.25 -67.64
C GLN A 489 51.65 -23.56 -67.81
N LEU A 490 52.34 -23.91 -66.73
CA LEU A 490 53.77 -24.26 -66.75
C LEU A 490 54.03 -25.59 -67.49
N GLU A 491 53.07 -26.51 -67.52
CA GLU A 491 53.10 -27.70 -68.39
C GLU A 491 52.85 -27.35 -69.86
N CYS A 492 51.88 -26.49 -70.17
CA CYS A 492 51.66 -25.97 -71.53
C CYS A 492 52.91 -25.25 -72.05
N GLU A 493 53.57 -24.42 -71.24
CA GLU A 493 54.87 -23.81 -71.59
C GLU A 493 55.95 -24.85 -71.88
N LYS A 494 56.08 -25.90 -71.05
CA LYS A 494 57.04 -26.99 -71.28
C LYS A 494 56.77 -27.71 -72.60
N GLN A 495 55.51 -28.03 -72.90
CA GLN A 495 55.14 -28.68 -74.15
C GLN A 495 55.31 -27.74 -75.35
N GLN A 496 55.02 -26.44 -75.21
CA GLN A 496 55.28 -25.44 -76.25
C GLN A 496 56.78 -25.31 -76.53
N LYS A 497 57.62 -25.15 -75.51
CA LYS A 497 59.09 -25.11 -75.66
C LYS A 497 59.64 -26.41 -76.28
N LYS A 498 59.04 -27.56 -75.95
CA LYS A 498 59.36 -28.84 -76.60
C LYS A 498 58.93 -28.90 -78.06
N LEU A 499 57.75 -28.38 -78.40
CA LEU A 499 57.27 -28.25 -79.78
C LEU A 499 58.14 -27.28 -80.59
N GLU A 500 58.56 -26.16 -80.01
CA GLU A 500 59.48 -25.20 -80.63
C GLU A 500 60.84 -25.85 -80.95
N LEU A 501 61.41 -26.61 -80.01
CA LEU A 501 62.65 -27.37 -80.24
C LEU A 501 62.47 -28.46 -81.32
N LEU A 502 61.41 -29.27 -81.24
CA LEU A 502 61.10 -30.28 -82.27
C LEU A 502 60.83 -29.65 -83.64
N THR A 503 60.26 -28.45 -83.70
CA THR A 503 60.03 -27.69 -84.93
C THR A 503 61.35 -27.16 -85.49
N GLN A 504 62.27 -26.68 -84.65
CA GLN A 504 63.63 -26.32 -85.07
C GLN A 504 64.43 -27.53 -85.58
N GLU A 505 64.33 -28.68 -84.92
CA GLU A 505 64.94 -29.92 -85.38
C GLU A 505 64.33 -30.41 -86.69
N PHE A 506 63.00 -30.37 -86.82
CA PHE A 506 62.30 -30.69 -88.06
C PHE A 506 62.75 -29.79 -89.21
N TYR A 507 62.79 -28.46 -89.03
CA TYR A 507 63.27 -27.55 -90.08
C TYR A 507 64.75 -27.75 -90.39
N ARG A 508 65.62 -28.01 -89.40
CA ARG A 508 67.04 -28.36 -89.66
C ARG A 508 67.15 -29.64 -90.48
N LEU A 509 66.37 -30.67 -90.13
CA LEU A 509 66.34 -31.95 -90.85
C LEU A 509 65.83 -31.74 -92.28
N GLN A 510 64.71 -31.04 -92.44
CA GLN A 510 64.13 -30.66 -93.73
C GLN A 510 65.17 -29.94 -94.60
N THR A 511 65.75 -28.83 -94.14
CA THR A 511 66.78 -28.08 -94.90
C THR A 511 68.01 -28.94 -95.23
N SER A 512 68.41 -29.86 -94.35
CA SER A 512 69.52 -30.79 -94.65
C SER A 512 69.14 -31.85 -95.70
N SER A 513 67.89 -32.30 -95.71
CA SER A 513 67.37 -33.23 -96.71
C SER A 513 67.15 -32.56 -98.06
N GLU A 514 66.63 -31.33 -98.08
CA GLU A 514 66.44 -30.51 -99.29
C GLU A 514 67.78 -30.18 -99.95
N LYS A 515 68.81 -29.82 -99.15
CA LYS A 515 70.19 -29.68 -99.65
C LYS A 515 70.69 -30.97 -100.29
N ARG A 516 70.53 -32.11 -99.62
CA ARG A 516 71.00 -33.41 -100.14
C ARG A 516 70.22 -33.86 -101.38
N VAL A 517 68.94 -33.52 -101.49
CA VAL A 517 68.13 -33.73 -102.71
C VAL A 517 68.63 -32.83 -103.83
N ALA A 518 68.92 -31.55 -103.58
CA ALA A 518 69.48 -30.64 -104.57
C ALA A 518 70.88 -31.06 -105.03
N GLU A 519 71.74 -31.52 -104.12
CA GLU A 519 73.06 -32.10 -104.42
C GLU A 519 72.94 -33.34 -105.33
N LEU A 520 72.02 -34.27 -105.02
CA LEU A 520 71.77 -35.47 -105.84
C LEU A 520 71.13 -35.13 -107.20
N GLN A 521 70.25 -34.12 -107.26
CA GLN A 521 69.67 -33.63 -108.51
C GLN A 521 70.73 -32.98 -109.41
N ALA A 522 71.63 -32.17 -108.83
CA ALA A 522 72.76 -31.58 -109.56
C ALA A 522 73.72 -32.67 -110.09
N GLN A 523 74.04 -33.68 -109.27
CA GLN A 523 74.84 -34.83 -109.71
C GLN A 523 74.16 -35.62 -110.84
N ASN A 524 72.85 -35.88 -110.75
CA ASN A 524 72.11 -36.54 -111.84
C ASN A 524 72.09 -35.71 -113.13
N ALA A 525 71.94 -34.38 -113.04
CA ALA A 525 72.01 -33.50 -114.21
C ALA A 525 73.42 -33.49 -114.86
N GLU A 526 74.48 -33.56 -114.04
CA GLU A 526 75.85 -33.69 -114.53
C GLU A 526 76.09 -35.05 -115.20
N GLN A 527 75.60 -36.16 -114.64
CA GLN A 527 75.71 -37.47 -115.29
C GLN A 527 74.86 -37.58 -116.56
N ALA A 528 73.67 -36.97 -116.58
CA ALA A 528 72.80 -36.95 -117.77
C ALA A 528 73.45 -36.18 -118.93
N SER A 529 74.02 -35.00 -118.67
CA SER A 529 74.72 -34.22 -119.70
C SER A 529 76.00 -34.91 -120.18
N ARG A 530 76.72 -35.64 -119.31
CA ARG A 530 77.84 -36.51 -119.73
C ARG A 530 77.36 -37.63 -120.66
N LEU A 531 76.26 -38.32 -120.32
CA LEU A 531 75.67 -39.35 -121.20
C LEU A 531 75.27 -38.77 -122.56
N GLU A 532 74.61 -37.61 -122.60
CA GLU A 532 74.23 -36.92 -123.85
C GLU A 532 75.45 -36.59 -124.74
N THR A 533 76.64 -36.33 -124.15
CA THR A 533 77.88 -36.16 -124.93
C THR A 533 78.47 -37.47 -125.46
N TYR A 534 78.27 -38.59 -124.76
CA TYR A 534 78.70 -39.91 -125.26
C TYR A 534 77.77 -40.41 -126.38
N GLU A 535 76.45 -40.28 -126.24
CA GLU A 535 75.47 -40.69 -127.25
C GLU A 535 75.70 -40.02 -128.61
N LYS A 536 76.10 -38.74 -128.61
CA LYS A 536 76.44 -38.00 -129.84
C LYS A 536 77.72 -38.52 -130.50
N LEU A 537 78.76 -38.83 -129.71
CA LEU A 537 80.01 -39.41 -130.22
C LEU A 537 79.79 -40.81 -130.82
N GLU A 538 78.87 -41.62 -130.29
CA GLU A 538 78.52 -42.91 -130.88
C GLU A 538 77.79 -42.74 -132.23
N GLN A 539 76.83 -41.80 -132.32
CA GLN A 539 76.12 -41.50 -133.57
C GLN A 539 77.04 -40.99 -134.70
N GLU A 540 78.12 -40.28 -134.37
CA GLU A 540 79.14 -39.85 -135.36
C GLU A 540 79.99 -41.04 -135.85
N LEU A 541 80.36 -41.97 -134.96
CA LEU A 541 81.17 -43.15 -135.31
C LEU A 541 80.40 -44.17 -136.16
N ASP A 542 79.10 -44.36 -135.91
CA ASP A 542 78.25 -45.26 -136.71
C ASP A 542 78.09 -44.77 -138.16
N GLN A 543 77.98 -43.45 -138.37
CA GLN A 543 77.91 -42.87 -139.73
C GLN A 543 79.20 -43.09 -140.52
N VAL A 544 80.37 -42.91 -139.88
CA VAL A 544 81.68 -43.13 -140.52
C VAL A 544 81.89 -44.61 -140.85
N THR A 545 81.45 -45.53 -139.99
CA THR A 545 81.62 -46.98 -140.24
C THR A 545 80.67 -47.52 -141.32
N MET A 546 79.47 -46.93 -141.51
CA MET A 546 78.64 -47.22 -142.69
C MET A 546 79.31 -46.77 -143.99
N GLN A 547 79.75 -45.51 -144.08
CA GLN A 547 80.35 -44.97 -145.32
C GLN A 547 81.61 -45.74 -145.75
N ALA A 548 82.42 -46.19 -144.79
CA ALA A 548 83.59 -47.02 -145.06
C ALA A 548 83.27 -48.47 -145.49
N ALA A 549 82.06 -48.97 -145.23
CA ALA A 549 81.67 -50.35 -145.54
C ALA A 549 81.09 -50.52 -146.96
N GLU A 550 80.54 -49.46 -147.57
CA GLU A 550 79.92 -49.51 -148.91
C GLU A 550 80.94 -49.44 -150.05
N ILE A 551 82.08 -48.77 -149.85
CA ILE A 551 83.15 -48.65 -150.83
C ILE A 551 83.77 -50.02 -151.10
N GLY A 552 83.92 -50.39 -152.38
CA GLY A 552 84.37 -51.72 -152.79
C GLY A 552 85.88 -51.97 -152.66
N ASP A 553 86.70 -50.94 -152.88
CA ASP A 553 88.17 -51.04 -152.86
C ASP A 553 88.72 -50.86 -151.43
N GLU A 554 89.90 -51.40 -151.12
CA GLU A 554 90.48 -51.35 -149.76
C GLU A 554 91.32 -50.08 -149.52
N GLU A 555 92.14 -49.64 -150.47
CA GLU A 555 92.99 -48.44 -150.31
C GLU A 555 92.21 -47.12 -150.33
N GLU A 556 90.97 -47.15 -150.81
CA GLU A 556 90.08 -45.99 -150.87
C GLU A 556 89.15 -45.92 -149.65
N ALA A 557 88.70 -47.08 -149.14
CA ALA A 557 88.00 -47.17 -147.85
C ALA A 557 88.89 -46.76 -146.66
N GLU A 558 90.18 -47.13 -146.64
CA GLU A 558 91.12 -46.62 -145.63
C GLU A 558 91.32 -45.10 -145.71
N ARG A 559 91.22 -44.51 -146.93
CA ARG A 559 91.30 -43.06 -147.14
C ARG A 559 90.08 -42.32 -146.59
N VAL A 560 88.87 -42.85 -146.79
CA VAL A 560 87.64 -42.24 -146.25
C VAL A 560 87.60 -42.31 -144.72
N LEU A 561 88.02 -43.44 -144.13
CA LEU A 561 88.27 -43.54 -142.69
C LEU A 561 89.26 -42.45 -142.22
N PHE A 562 90.39 -42.29 -142.91
CA PHE A 562 91.41 -41.31 -142.54
C PHE A 562 90.90 -39.86 -142.61
N SER A 563 90.08 -39.50 -143.60
CA SER A 563 89.48 -38.16 -143.71
C SER A 563 88.52 -37.82 -142.56
N TYR A 564 87.87 -38.81 -141.95
CA TYR A 564 87.07 -38.65 -140.73
C TYR A 564 87.90 -38.79 -139.44
N GLY A 565 89.21 -38.47 -139.49
CA GLY A 565 90.07 -38.35 -138.31
C GLY A 565 90.66 -39.65 -137.77
N TYR A 566 90.55 -40.76 -138.50
CA TYR A 566 91.14 -42.07 -138.15
C TYR A 566 92.69 -42.04 -138.22
N GLY A 567 93.30 -41.38 -137.23
CA GLY A 567 94.74 -41.23 -137.11
C GLY A 567 95.20 -40.48 -135.86
N ALA A 568 94.41 -39.49 -135.39
CA ALA A 568 94.83 -38.58 -134.33
C ALA A 568 94.47 -39.05 -132.89
N ASN A 569 93.17 -39.16 -132.58
CA ASN A 569 92.69 -39.11 -131.18
C ASN A 569 91.98 -40.39 -130.67
N VAL A 570 92.11 -41.53 -131.33
CA VAL A 570 91.44 -42.80 -130.93
C VAL A 570 92.43 -43.80 -130.33
N PRO A 571 92.24 -44.28 -129.08
CA PRO A 571 93.13 -45.25 -128.43
C PRO A 571 93.36 -46.54 -129.24
N THR A 572 94.56 -47.11 -129.14
CA THR A 572 95.05 -48.21 -129.99
C THR A 572 94.24 -49.51 -129.88
N THR A 573 93.58 -49.75 -128.75
CA THR A 573 92.65 -50.89 -128.55
C THR A 573 91.33 -50.67 -129.29
N ALA A 574 90.78 -49.45 -129.26
CA ALA A 574 89.59 -49.07 -130.01
C ALA A 574 89.86 -49.07 -131.52
N LYS A 575 91.05 -48.63 -131.97
CA LYS A 575 91.49 -48.73 -133.38
C LYS A 575 91.38 -50.15 -133.93
N ARG A 576 91.79 -51.17 -133.15
CA ARG A 576 91.66 -52.58 -133.56
C ARG A 576 90.20 -53.03 -133.61
N ARG A 577 89.36 -52.63 -132.64
CA ARG A 577 87.91 -52.90 -132.65
C ARG A 577 87.22 -52.28 -133.85
N LEU A 578 87.50 -51.01 -134.19
CA LEU A 578 86.85 -50.32 -135.30
C LEU A 578 87.23 -50.94 -136.65
N LYS A 579 88.50 -51.32 -136.85
CA LYS A 579 88.90 -52.05 -138.06
C LYS A 579 88.24 -53.45 -138.11
N GLN A 580 88.05 -54.11 -136.97
CA GLN A 580 87.27 -55.36 -136.88
C GLN A 580 85.78 -55.15 -137.15
N SER A 581 85.15 -54.05 -136.69
CA SER A 581 83.73 -53.77 -136.95
C SER A 581 83.48 -53.37 -138.41
N VAL A 582 84.39 -52.65 -139.07
CA VAL A 582 84.31 -52.39 -140.52
C VAL A 582 84.49 -53.68 -141.34
N HIS A 583 85.44 -54.55 -140.99
CA HIS A 583 85.56 -55.86 -141.64
C HIS A 583 84.35 -56.77 -141.36
N LEU A 584 83.77 -56.71 -140.15
CA LEU A 584 82.52 -57.41 -139.82
C LEU A 584 81.33 -56.82 -140.59
N ALA A 585 81.22 -55.50 -140.72
CA ALA A 585 80.17 -54.84 -141.51
C ALA A 585 80.26 -55.28 -142.97
N ARG A 586 81.44 -55.21 -143.61
CA ARG A 586 81.66 -55.78 -144.96
C ARG A 586 81.27 -57.26 -145.04
N ARG A 587 81.67 -58.08 -144.05
CA ARG A 587 81.35 -59.52 -143.99
C ARG A 587 79.85 -59.78 -143.84
N VAL A 588 79.15 -58.99 -143.02
CA VAL A 588 77.70 -59.06 -142.81
C VAL A 588 76.97 -58.60 -144.07
N LEU A 589 77.33 -57.47 -144.67
CA LEU A 589 76.73 -56.95 -145.90
C LEU A 589 76.93 -57.94 -147.08
N GLN A 590 78.08 -58.63 -147.13
CA GLN A 590 78.32 -59.73 -148.07
C GLN A 590 77.48 -60.98 -147.76
N LEU A 591 77.35 -61.36 -146.48
CA LEU A 591 76.47 -62.43 -146.02
C LEU A 591 74.98 -62.11 -146.23
N GLU A 592 74.57 -60.84 -146.19
CA GLU A 592 73.20 -60.37 -146.47
C GLU A 592 72.90 -60.34 -147.96
N ARG A 593 73.87 -60.00 -148.81
CA ARG A 593 73.78 -60.21 -150.27
C ARG A 593 73.58 -61.70 -150.59
N GLN A 594 74.21 -62.61 -149.83
CA GLN A 594 73.96 -64.06 -149.92
C GLN A 594 72.64 -64.50 -149.26
N ASN A 595 72.24 -63.90 -148.13
CA ASN A 595 70.97 -64.20 -147.46
C ASN A 595 69.78 -63.76 -148.34
N THR A 596 69.91 -62.66 -149.07
CA THR A 596 68.90 -62.18 -150.01
C THR A 596 68.87 -62.95 -151.33
N SER A 597 69.94 -63.62 -151.77
CA SER A 597 69.82 -64.61 -152.86
C SER A 597 69.11 -65.89 -152.36
N LEU A 598 69.54 -66.42 -151.21
CA LEU A 598 68.92 -67.60 -150.59
C LEU A 598 67.43 -67.38 -150.23
N ARG A 599 67.03 -66.17 -149.80
CA ARG A 599 65.62 -65.82 -149.61
C ARG A 599 64.84 -65.77 -150.92
N ARG A 600 65.41 -65.26 -152.02
CA ARG A 600 64.75 -65.31 -153.35
C ARG A 600 64.58 -66.76 -153.85
N GLU A 601 65.50 -67.66 -153.50
CA GLU A 601 65.39 -69.10 -153.77
C GLU A 601 64.33 -69.76 -152.87
N LEU A 602 64.27 -69.40 -151.59
CA LEU A 602 63.18 -69.80 -150.69
C LEU A 602 61.80 -69.33 -151.20
N GLU A 603 61.69 -68.09 -151.67
CA GLU A 603 60.46 -67.54 -152.27
C GLU A 603 60.04 -68.30 -153.55
N ARG A 604 61.00 -68.75 -154.38
CA ARG A 604 60.72 -69.65 -155.52
C ARG A 604 60.23 -71.02 -155.09
N HIS A 605 60.80 -71.59 -154.03
CA HIS A 605 60.29 -72.85 -153.47
C HIS A 605 58.93 -72.68 -152.78
N LYS A 606 58.64 -71.51 -152.18
CA LYS A 606 57.30 -71.17 -151.69
C LYS A 606 56.28 -71.01 -152.80
N SER A 607 56.63 -70.43 -153.96
CA SER A 607 55.67 -70.33 -155.07
C SER A 607 55.39 -71.69 -155.72
N GLN A 608 56.40 -72.58 -155.80
CA GLN A 608 56.21 -74.00 -156.15
C GLN A 608 55.31 -74.73 -155.15
N ALA A 609 55.51 -74.52 -153.84
CA ALA A 609 54.62 -75.05 -152.79
C ALA A 609 53.21 -74.44 -152.83
N GLY A 610 53.08 -73.19 -153.29
CA GLY A 610 51.80 -72.53 -153.51
C GLY A 610 51.00 -73.14 -154.67
N GLN A 611 51.68 -73.58 -155.73
CA GLN A 611 51.05 -74.28 -156.86
C GLN A 611 50.51 -75.66 -156.42
N THR A 612 51.30 -76.46 -155.73
CA THR A 612 50.83 -77.77 -155.19
C THR A 612 49.78 -77.60 -154.08
N ALA A 613 49.79 -76.51 -153.32
CA ALA A 613 48.71 -76.18 -152.39
C ALA A 613 47.40 -75.76 -153.10
N GLN A 614 47.46 -75.20 -154.31
CA GLN A 614 46.27 -74.92 -155.12
C GLN A 614 45.67 -76.19 -155.73
N GLU A 615 46.50 -77.16 -156.14
CA GLU A 615 46.06 -78.50 -156.52
C GLU A 615 45.36 -79.21 -155.33
N LEU A 616 45.93 -79.10 -154.13
CA LEU A 616 45.33 -79.62 -152.90
C LEU A 616 44.00 -78.92 -152.53
N SER A 617 43.84 -77.63 -152.85
CA SER A 617 42.60 -76.89 -152.56
C SER A 617 41.47 -77.29 -153.51
N ALA A 618 41.77 -77.55 -154.80
CA ALA A 618 40.82 -78.10 -155.75
C ALA A 618 40.32 -79.50 -155.32
N ALA A 619 41.23 -80.36 -154.85
CA ALA A 619 40.86 -81.67 -154.31
C ALA A 619 39.99 -81.58 -153.04
N ASN A 620 40.27 -80.63 -152.14
CA ASN A 620 39.47 -80.42 -150.93
C ASN A 620 38.09 -79.79 -151.20
N GLN A 621 37.96 -78.91 -152.19
CA GLN A 621 36.64 -78.39 -152.59
C GLN A 621 35.74 -79.49 -153.16
N LEU A 622 36.31 -80.42 -153.93
CA LEU A 622 35.61 -81.62 -154.41
C LEU A 622 35.17 -82.53 -153.24
N LEU A 623 35.97 -82.61 -152.17
CA LEU A 623 35.65 -83.39 -150.97
C LEU A 623 34.53 -82.75 -150.14
N GLN A 624 34.60 -81.45 -149.88
CA GLN A 624 33.68 -80.76 -148.96
C GLN A 624 32.25 -80.63 -149.50
N GLN A 625 32.06 -80.78 -150.82
CA GLN A 625 30.73 -80.85 -151.45
C GLN A 625 29.95 -82.15 -151.19
N THR A 626 30.54 -83.17 -150.53
CA THR A 626 29.97 -84.54 -150.56
C THR A 626 29.12 -84.98 -149.36
N GLN A 627 29.27 -84.44 -148.14
CA GLN A 627 28.59 -85.00 -146.94
C GLN A 627 28.05 -83.94 -145.96
N GLN A 628 26.76 -83.63 -146.07
CA GLN A 628 26.05 -82.64 -145.24
C GLN A 628 25.42 -83.06 -143.88
N PRO A 629 25.25 -84.34 -143.47
CA PRO A 629 24.53 -84.66 -142.22
C PRO A 629 25.24 -84.27 -140.90
N TYR A 630 26.57 -84.32 -140.86
CA TYR A 630 27.30 -84.33 -139.57
C TYR A 630 27.38 -82.96 -138.86
N SER A 631 27.29 -81.84 -139.58
CA SER A 631 27.41 -80.49 -138.97
C SER A 631 26.27 -80.23 -137.98
N PHE A 632 25.04 -80.50 -138.39
CA PHE A 632 23.83 -80.22 -137.61
C PHE A 632 23.80 -80.98 -136.27
N MET A 633 24.31 -82.22 -136.27
CA MET A 633 24.40 -83.03 -135.06
C MET A 633 25.37 -82.43 -134.03
N ILE A 634 26.50 -81.86 -134.45
CA ILE A 634 27.47 -81.21 -133.57
C ILE A 634 26.88 -79.94 -132.91
N GLU A 635 26.04 -79.21 -133.64
CA GLU A 635 25.37 -78.01 -133.12
C GLU A 635 24.32 -78.38 -132.06
N THR A 636 23.49 -79.40 -132.29
CA THR A 636 22.49 -79.86 -131.30
C THR A 636 23.09 -80.38 -129.98
N VAL A 637 24.33 -80.88 -130.00
CA VAL A 637 25.06 -81.26 -128.77
C VAL A 637 25.47 -80.01 -127.98
N ARG A 638 26.02 -78.98 -128.65
CA ARG A 638 26.45 -77.74 -128.00
C ARG A 638 25.29 -76.97 -127.34
N GLU A 639 24.10 -76.99 -127.93
CA GLU A 639 22.89 -76.43 -127.30
C GLU A 639 22.48 -77.18 -126.04
N ARG A 640 22.64 -78.52 -126.00
CA ARG A 640 22.36 -79.34 -124.82
C ARG A 640 23.34 -79.07 -123.69
N ASP A 641 24.63 -78.94 -123.99
CA ASP A 641 25.64 -78.60 -122.97
C ASP A 641 25.39 -77.20 -122.36
N ALA A 642 24.98 -76.22 -123.18
CA ALA A 642 24.60 -74.89 -122.70
C ALA A 642 23.37 -74.92 -121.78
N GLN A 643 22.41 -75.84 -121.99
CA GLN A 643 21.29 -76.06 -121.07
C GLN A 643 21.74 -76.73 -119.76
N ILE A 644 22.69 -77.68 -119.82
CA ILE A 644 23.22 -78.37 -118.64
C ILE A 644 23.95 -77.40 -117.70
N SER A 645 24.75 -76.47 -118.22
CA SER A 645 25.44 -75.46 -117.38
C SER A 645 24.46 -74.55 -116.62
N ARG A 646 23.43 -74.03 -117.31
CA ARG A 646 22.37 -73.21 -116.68
C ARG A 646 21.57 -73.97 -115.61
N LEU A 647 21.44 -75.30 -115.76
CA LEU A 647 20.81 -76.14 -114.74
C LEU A 647 21.74 -76.36 -113.52
N LYS A 648 23.06 -76.42 -113.71
CA LYS A 648 24.04 -76.55 -112.60
C LYS A 648 24.10 -75.29 -111.73
N GLU A 649 24.16 -74.10 -112.33
CA GLU A 649 24.08 -72.81 -111.61
C GLU A 649 22.78 -72.68 -110.80
N ARG A 650 21.70 -73.31 -111.29
CA ARG A 650 20.40 -73.37 -110.63
C ARG A 650 20.28 -74.47 -109.57
N VAL A 651 21.22 -75.41 -109.52
CA VAL A 651 21.37 -76.36 -108.42
C VAL A 651 22.19 -75.74 -107.30
N SER A 652 23.36 -75.15 -107.57
CA SER A 652 24.20 -74.53 -106.53
C SER A 652 23.45 -73.43 -105.77
N SER A 653 22.76 -72.53 -106.48
CA SER A 653 21.94 -71.49 -105.85
C SER A 653 20.74 -72.02 -105.02
N LEU A 654 20.29 -73.26 -105.25
CA LEU A 654 19.32 -73.94 -104.38
C LEU A 654 19.98 -74.69 -103.21
N GLU A 655 21.23 -75.13 -103.37
CA GLU A 655 22.04 -75.72 -102.29
C GLU A 655 22.45 -74.66 -101.25
N ASP A 656 22.75 -73.43 -101.70
CA ASP A 656 23.01 -72.28 -100.83
C ASP A 656 21.78 -71.88 -100.00
N ASP A 657 20.59 -71.78 -100.64
CA ASP A 657 19.29 -71.56 -99.98
C ASP A 657 18.95 -72.69 -98.97
N VAL A 658 19.37 -73.93 -99.25
CA VAL A 658 19.24 -75.06 -98.31
C VAL A 658 20.28 -74.96 -97.18
N SER A 659 21.46 -74.39 -97.41
CA SER A 659 22.50 -74.21 -96.40
C SER A 659 22.11 -73.15 -95.36
N SER A 660 21.48 -72.05 -95.76
CA SER A 660 21.01 -70.97 -94.87
C SER A 660 19.85 -71.46 -94.02
N LEU A 661 18.83 -72.07 -94.62
CA LEU A 661 17.69 -72.66 -93.90
C LEU A 661 18.11 -73.79 -92.94
N ARG A 662 19.21 -74.52 -93.22
CA ARG A 662 19.79 -75.48 -92.27
C ARG A 662 20.41 -74.78 -91.04
N LYS A 663 21.07 -73.63 -91.21
CA LYS A 663 21.62 -72.84 -90.09
C LYS A 663 20.49 -72.31 -89.19
N GLU A 664 19.44 -71.73 -89.78
CA GLU A 664 18.27 -71.25 -89.04
C GLU A 664 17.53 -72.40 -88.32
N ARG A 665 17.30 -73.52 -89.02
CA ARG A 665 16.69 -74.72 -88.40
C ARG A 665 17.54 -75.26 -87.26
N ASN A 666 18.86 -75.20 -87.33
CA ASN A 666 19.72 -75.66 -86.24
C ASN A 666 19.66 -74.72 -85.02
N ALA A 667 19.59 -73.40 -85.22
CA ALA A 667 19.37 -72.45 -84.12
C ALA A 667 18.00 -72.68 -83.42
N LEU A 668 16.93 -72.86 -84.20
CA LEU A 668 15.61 -73.21 -83.65
C LEU A 668 15.57 -74.62 -83.01
N GLN A 669 16.40 -75.55 -83.48
CA GLN A 669 16.55 -76.88 -82.88
C GLN A 669 17.28 -76.81 -81.54
N GLN A 670 18.26 -75.90 -81.35
CA GLN A 670 18.87 -75.65 -80.04
C GLN A 670 17.83 -75.12 -79.05
N VAL A 671 17.14 -74.02 -79.39
CA VAL A 671 16.07 -73.44 -78.54
C VAL A 671 14.98 -74.47 -78.21
N LYS A 672 14.59 -75.33 -79.17
CA LYS A 672 13.66 -76.43 -78.90
C LYS A 672 14.24 -77.49 -77.95
N ASN A 673 15.51 -77.85 -78.10
CA ASN A 673 16.15 -78.86 -77.25
C ASN A 673 16.33 -78.34 -75.82
N ASP A 674 16.62 -77.06 -75.63
CA ASP A 674 16.67 -76.42 -74.32
C ASP A 674 15.29 -76.46 -73.64
N MET A 675 14.22 -76.13 -74.37
CA MET A 675 12.83 -76.31 -73.91
C MET A 675 12.43 -77.78 -73.67
N ALA A 676 13.09 -78.74 -74.31
CA ALA A 676 12.85 -80.17 -74.06
C ALA A 676 13.54 -80.66 -72.77
N ALA A 677 14.74 -80.15 -72.48
CA ALA A 677 15.42 -80.40 -71.20
C ALA A 677 14.59 -79.88 -70.00
N ASP A 678 13.86 -78.77 -70.18
CA ASP A 678 12.90 -78.26 -69.18
C ASP A 678 11.62 -79.10 -69.03
N LEU A 679 11.27 -79.92 -70.03
CA LEU A 679 10.15 -80.88 -69.95
C LEU A 679 10.56 -82.23 -69.35
N GLU A 680 11.76 -82.74 -69.64
CA GLU A 680 12.27 -83.97 -69.01
C GLU A 680 12.54 -83.78 -67.50
N ARG A 681 12.95 -82.57 -67.10
CA ARG A 681 12.98 -82.12 -65.69
C ARG A 681 11.63 -82.27 -64.96
N LEU A 682 10.50 -82.24 -65.68
CA LEU A 682 9.16 -82.44 -65.12
C LEU A 682 8.68 -83.91 -65.16
N LEU A 683 9.35 -84.79 -65.91
CA LEU A 683 9.05 -86.23 -65.96
C LEU A 683 9.85 -87.04 -64.93
N ASN A 684 11.06 -86.61 -64.54
CA ASN A 684 11.80 -87.19 -63.41
C ASN A 684 10.94 -87.27 -62.13
N ASN A 685 10.09 -86.25 -61.90
CA ASN A 685 9.18 -86.18 -60.74
C ASN A 685 7.97 -87.16 -60.82
N ARG A 686 7.93 -88.06 -61.81
CA ARG A 686 6.79 -88.98 -62.03
C ARG A 686 7.16 -90.46 -62.02
N GLU A 687 8.39 -90.84 -62.34
CA GLU A 687 8.83 -92.24 -62.25
C GLU A 687 9.14 -92.68 -60.81
N GLU A 688 9.49 -91.73 -59.92
CA GLU A 688 9.63 -91.93 -58.46
C GLU A 688 8.37 -92.52 -57.79
N LEU A 689 7.20 -92.44 -58.44
CA LEU A 689 5.92 -92.97 -57.96
C LEU A 689 5.57 -94.38 -58.51
N ALA A 690 6.28 -94.89 -59.52
CA ALA A 690 5.77 -96.01 -60.35
C ALA A 690 6.27 -97.41 -59.95
N VAL A 691 7.55 -97.53 -59.57
CA VAL A 691 8.22 -98.84 -59.37
C VAL A 691 8.48 -99.16 -57.88
N MET A 692 7.58 -98.67 -57.02
CA MET A 692 7.26 -99.31 -55.74
C MET A 692 6.80 -100.79 -55.90
N LYS A 693 6.64 -101.28 -57.14
CA LYS A 693 6.63 -102.72 -57.49
C LYS A 693 7.87 -103.50 -57.00
N GLN A 694 8.96 -102.84 -56.63
CA GLN A 694 10.12 -103.46 -55.96
C GLN A 694 9.80 -104.07 -54.56
N VAL A 695 8.54 -103.97 -54.11
CA VAL A 695 8.00 -104.48 -52.83
C VAL A 695 7.52 -105.94 -52.87
N LEU A 696 7.36 -106.59 -54.04
CA LEU A 696 7.00 -108.01 -54.13
C LEU A 696 8.13 -108.79 -54.82
N ILE A 697 9.04 -109.46 -54.11
CA ILE A 697 8.85 -110.56 -53.13
C ILE A 697 8.08 -111.72 -53.76
N GLY A 698 8.81 -112.82 -54.04
CA GLY A 698 8.29 -114.01 -54.69
C GLY A 698 8.08 -113.78 -56.21
N MET A 699 8.60 -114.60 -57.12
CA MET A 699 9.17 -115.94 -57.01
C MET A 699 10.32 -116.07 -58.04
N ARG A 700 11.44 -116.75 -57.73
CA ARG A 700 11.64 -118.22 -57.73
C ARG A 700 11.52 -118.81 -59.14
N SER A 701 12.54 -119.57 -59.55
CA SER A 701 12.53 -120.64 -60.58
C SER A 701 11.79 -120.38 -61.90
N GLY A 702 12.53 -120.32 -63.00
CA GLY A 702 11.94 -120.39 -64.33
C GLY A 702 11.46 -121.80 -64.74
N GLN A 703 11.10 -121.90 -66.02
CA GLN A 703 10.99 -123.11 -66.83
C GLN A 703 9.71 -123.97 -66.68
N SER A 704 9.25 -124.49 -67.82
CA SER A 704 8.10 -125.40 -68.00
C SER A 704 6.70 -124.73 -67.83
N ASP A 705 5.73 -124.86 -68.75
CA ASP A 705 5.76 -125.39 -70.13
C ASP A 705 4.48 -125.02 -70.93
N ALA A 706 4.36 -125.60 -72.13
CA ALA A 706 3.11 -126.08 -72.75
C ALA A 706 2.31 -125.21 -73.77
N LEU A 707 2.30 -125.72 -75.02
CA LEU A 707 1.14 -125.84 -75.94
C LEU A 707 0.46 -124.55 -76.46
N ASN A 708 0.76 -124.07 -77.68
CA ASN A 708 0.33 -124.76 -78.92
C ASN A 708 1.02 -124.28 -80.22
N ARG A 709 1.18 -125.25 -81.14
CA ARG A 709 1.03 -125.22 -82.62
C ARG A 709 1.36 -123.97 -83.48
N PHE A 710 2.25 -124.19 -84.48
CA PHE A 710 2.04 -124.08 -85.96
C PHE A 710 1.34 -122.81 -86.56
N GLU A 711 1.77 -122.22 -87.69
CA GLU A 711 2.94 -122.41 -88.58
C GLU A 711 3.08 -121.23 -89.59
N THR A 712 4.21 -121.16 -90.30
CA THR A 712 4.43 -120.53 -91.64
C THR A 712 4.09 -119.04 -91.96
N GLU A 713 5.12 -118.35 -92.49
CA GLU A 713 5.12 -117.48 -93.70
C GLU A 713 4.51 -116.05 -93.75
N LYS A 714 5.05 -115.29 -94.75
CA LYS A 714 4.47 -114.15 -95.50
C LYS A 714 3.84 -113.02 -94.65
N GLY A 715 4.54 -111.94 -94.32
CA GLY A 715 5.29 -111.07 -95.25
C GLY A 715 4.36 -110.02 -95.89
N GLY A 716 4.55 -108.73 -95.55
CA GLY A 716 3.90 -107.59 -96.21
C GLY A 716 3.69 -106.37 -95.30
N ALA A 717 3.50 -105.19 -95.92
CA ALA A 717 3.07 -103.92 -95.30
C ALA A 717 4.06 -103.22 -94.32
N LYS A 718 4.10 -101.89 -94.15
CA LYS A 718 3.36 -100.76 -94.79
C LYS A 718 4.07 -99.40 -94.60
N THR A 719 3.65 -98.39 -95.40
CA THR A 719 3.50 -96.91 -95.20
C THR A 719 4.00 -96.23 -93.89
N SER A 720 4.32 -94.94 -93.80
CA SER A 720 3.92 -93.69 -94.54
C SER A 720 5.04 -92.61 -94.45
N GLU A 721 5.24 -91.61 -95.32
CA GLU A 721 4.36 -90.47 -95.72
C GLU A 721 3.90 -89.57 -94.55
N THR A 722 3.85 -88.22 -94.61
CA THR A 722 4.17 -87.17 -95.62
C THR A 722 4.66 -85.88 -94.89
N GLY A 723 5.40 -84.95 -95.52
CA GLY A 723 4.88 -83.70 -96.15
C GLY A 723 4.81 -82.50 -95.17
N LYS A 724 5.02 -81.22 -95.53
CA LYS A 724 5.23 -80.51 -96.82
C LYS A 724 6.05 -79.20 -96.61
N GLN A 725 6.60 -78.68 -97.73
CA GLN A 725 6.64 -77.27 -98.22
C GLN A 725 6.01 -76.17 -97.31
N ARG A 726 6.45 -74.90 -97.24
CA ARG A 726 7.21 -73.99 -98.16
C ARG A 726 7.56 -72.67 -97.36
N SER A 727 8.07 -71.51 -97.84
CA SER A 727 8.48 -70.95 -99.15
C SER A 727 9.21 -69.58 -98.94
N LYS A 728 10.37 -69.34 -99.60
CA LYS A 728 10.98 -68.01 -99.91
C LYS A 728 11.49 -67.16 -98.70
N ARG A 729 12.54 -66.34 -98.80
CA ARG A 729 13.61 -66.13 -99.83
C ARG A 729 14.72 -65.23 -99.26
N VAL A 730 15.93 -65.30 -99.86
CA VAL A 730 16.89 -64.18 -100.09
C VAL A 730 17.14 -63.24 -98.90
N GLY A 731 18.35 -63.12 -98.35
CA GLY A 731 19.65 -63.40 -98.95
C GLY A 731 20.68 -62.45 -98.34
N LEU A 732 21.92 -62.93 -98.21
CA LEU A 732 23.02 -62.14 -97.69
C LEU A 732 24.32 -62.67 -98.29
N THR A 733 24.90 -61.91 -99.21
CA THR A 733 26.33 -61.90 -99.53
C THR A 733 26.79 -60.45 -99.33
N VAL A 734 27.74 -60.16 -98.43
CA VAL A 734 29.21 -60.32 -98.53
C VAL A 734 29.80 -59.58 -99.74
N GLU A 735 30.99 -58.99 -99.54
CA GLU A 735 31.90 -58.41 -100.56
C GLU A 735 31.47 -57.03 -101.14
N GLU A 736 32.38 -56.07 -101.42
CA GLU A 736 33.75 -55.85 -100.93
C GLU A 736 34.16 -54.36 -101.14
N GLU A 737 35.46 -54.07 -101.16
CA GLU A 737 36.12 -52.89 -101.76
C GLU A 737 35.86 -51.45 -101.25
N SER A 738 36.97 -50.78 -100.92
CA SER A 738 37.15 -49.32 -100.92
C SER A 738 37.24 -48.79 -102.38
N PRO A 739 36.92 -47.51 -102.72
CA PRO A 739 37.48 -46.33 -102.03
C PRO A 739 36.65 -45.01 -102.06
N ASN A 740 37.34 -43.91 -101.71
CA ASN A 740 37.03 -42.48 -101.93
C ASN A 740 36.19 -41.68 -100.91
N LYS A 741 36.57 -40.39 -100.83
CA LYS A 741 36.08 -39.28 -99.98
C LYS A 741 34.93 -38.53 -100.72
N PRO A 742 34.05 -37.70 -100.09
CA PRO A 742 34.42 -36.68 -99.09
C PRO A 742 33.38 -36.36 -97.96
N LYS A 743 33.60 -35.20 -97.31
CA LYS A 743 32.84 -34.49 -96.24
C LYS A 743 31.44 -33.99 -96.74
N PRO A 744 30.52 -33.38 -95.93
CA PRO A 744 30.71 -32.72 -94.62
C PRO A 744 29.54 -32.81 -93.58
N THR A 745 29.56 -31.88 -92.60
CA THR A 745 28.67 -31.59 -91.47
C THR A 745 27.19 -31.30 -91.77
N VAL A 746 26.30 -31.51 -90.78
CA VAL A 746 25.22 -30.61 -90.23
C VAL A 746 24.29 -31.46 -89.32
N PHE A 747 24.15 -31.23 -88.01
CA PHE A 747 23.36 -30.22 -87.25
C PHE A 747 21.84 -30.53 -87.15
N THR A 748 21.26 -30.43 -85.94
CA THR A 748 19.79 -30.41 -85.64
C THR A 748 19.01 -31.72 -85.87
N LYS A 749 17.81 -32.01 -85.29
CA LYS A 749 17.10 -31.46 -84.10
C LYS A 749 15.97 -32.41 -83.61
N SER A 750 15.74 -32.40 -82.30
CA SER A 750 14.44 -32.34 -81.58
C SER A 750 13.23 -33.26 -81.90
N ASP A 751 12.71 -33.86 -80.82
CA ASP A 751 11.27 -34.05 -80.50
C ASP A 751 10.50 -35.09 -81.38
N VAL A 752 9.24 -35.51 -81.10
CA VAL A 752 8.17 -35.00 -80.22
C VAL A 752 7.41 -36.15 -79.51
N PRO A 753 6.99 -35.99 -78.24
CA PRO A 753 5.98 -36.83 -77.60
C PRO A 753 4.56 -36.24 -77.73
N ASP A 754 3.59 -37.08 -78.09
CA ASP A 754 2.15 -36.80 -78.16
C ASP A 754 1.39 -38.06 -77.67
N TRP A 755 0.18 -38.03 -77.09
CA TRP A 755 -0.89 -37.03 -77.15
C TRP A 755 -1.85 -37.15 -75.94
N TYR A 756 -2.41 -36.00 -75.49
CA TYR A 756 -3.75 -35.82 -74.85
C TYR A 756 -4.14 -36.54 -73.52
N GLN A 757 -4.95 -35.98 -72.59
CA GLN A 757 -5.25 -34.58 -72.17
C GLN A 757 -6.30 -34.52 -71.02
N ARG A 758 -6.28 -33.43 -70.20
CA ARG A 758 -7.43 -32.79 -69.47
C ARG A 758 -8.13 -33.62 -68.36
N LEU A 759 -8.87 -33.11 -67.36
CA LEU A 759 -9.24 -31.80 -66.76
C LEU A 759 -9.52 -32.06 -65.23
N LYS A 760 -9.79 -31.19 -64.24
CA LYS A 760 -10.22 -29.77 -64.03
C LYS A 760 -9.46 -29.18 -62.81
N GLN A 761 -9.06 -27.91 -62.82
CA GLN A 761 -9.76 -26.73 -62.22
C GLN A 761 -10.17 -26.81 -60.72
N LYS A 762 -9.34 -26.16 -59.88
CA LYS A 762 -9.61 -25.19 -58.78
C LYS A 762 -11.08 -24.78 -58.45
N PRO A 763 -11.35 -24.15 -57.28
CA PRO A 763 -10.61 -24.16 -55.99
C PRO A 763 -11.50 -24.23 -54.72
N LYS A 764 -10.87 -24.38 -53.55
CA LYS A 764 -11.04 -23.43 -52.43
C LYS A 764 -9.80 -23.41 -51.56
#